data_AF-A0A3F2REU6-F1
#
_entry.id   AF-A0A3F2REU6-F1
#
_cell.length_a   1.000
_cell.length_b   1.000
_cell.length_c   1.000
_cell.angle_alpha   90.00
_cell.angle_beta   90.00
_cell.angle_gamma   90.00
#
_symmetry.space_group_name_H-M   'P 1'
#
loop_
_entity.id
_entity.type
_entity.pdbx_description
1 polymer ?
#
loop_
_entity_poly.entity_id
_entity_poly.type
_entity_poly.pdbx_seq_one_letter_code
_entity_poly.pdbx_strand_id
1 'polypeptide(L)'
;MLLQRVLSVRRVALARAFRAFSTSSSYAPVDAFLHRHLGVSSEKDREAMLKTIGFPSVDALVDATVPPEIRLQTPLNLPPPLSESEALAKLKTLADKNAQLKSFIGMGFNDTLTPAPIKRHILENPGWYTSYTPYQAEVSQGRLEMLLNFQTMVLELTGLEFANASLLDEATAATEAMALAHGNFNGKRGKFFVAKDAHPQTIGMMQTRASNQGIELVVGDPKTDLDLTDAEYSGVLIQYPTSFGSVNNYQEFVDTAHKSKLVVAVATDLLSLTQLTPPGEWGADIALGSAQRFGVPMMYGGPHAAFLATTKKYHRKMPGRIIGVSVDARGEPSVRMAMQTREQHIRRDKATSNICTAQALLANMAAAYAIYHGPEGLKAIATRANLYAATLVAGLEKFSPQCQVVNGQAFFDTLEIDVSRTSKSASEVAAEATNRGVNVRVIDEQRVGVSMGESVDLEDLKKLLLAFEVAENDLPKDLSEVLGARAHEIQQTSIPEELRRTTPYLEHKIFHKYRSETELTRYLKQLEDKDLALNRSMISLGSCTMKLNAVAELAPISWPEFTNLHPFVPEDQSVGYRELIESLNHSLAVITGFSAVSTQPQSGAQGEYAGLLTIRSYQRACGQGHRNVCLIPVSAHGTNPASAVMAGMKVVVVKSDANGHVDREDLAAKAAEHADNLSAFMITYPSTFGMFEPGIKDMVDLIHSHGAQVYMDGANMNAQVALCNPGGIGADVCHLNLHKTFCIPHGGGGPGVGSIGVAAHLAPYLPGHSVVPTGGEGDHTVKKTESAVSGSPFGSAGILPIPWMYINMLGETGLKQATSIAILNANYMAKKLEQHYEVVFRSSNGTCAHEFIIDMRPFKEFGIVEEDVAKRLQDFGFHSPTMSWPVPGTLMIEPTESESKAEMDRFCEALAIIRREIEDVATGAIAAEDSPLKHAPHTVDQVTAAEWTRKYSREQAAFPAPWHQGGKNKTYWPPVGRVDNVHGDRHLVDATCTIA
;
A
#
# COMPACT_ATOMS: atom_id res chain seq x y z
N MET A 1 -17.18 37.19 -65.26
CA MET A 1 -17.45 36.12 -64.28
C MET A 1 -16.26 35.16 -64.12
N LEU A 2 -15.02 35.68 -64.07
CA LEU A 2 -13.78 34.88 -63.93
C LEU A 2 -12.70 35.59 -63.09
N LEU A 3 -13.10 36.51 -62.20
CA LEU A 3 -12.18 37.24 -61.32
C LEU A 3 -12.49 37.12 -59.81
N GLN A 4 -13.45 36.27 -59.42
CA GLN A 4 -13.83 36.05 -58.01
C GLN A 4 -13.36 34.70 -57.44
N ARG A 5 -12.65 33.86 -58.21
CA ARG A 5 -12.18 32.53 -57.76
C ARG A 5 -10.69 32.44 -57.41
N VAL A 6 -9.93 33.54 -57.49
CA VAL A 6 -8.48 33.55 -57.17
C VAL A 6 -8.16 34.23 -55.83
N LEU A 7 -9.14 34.86 -55.17
CA LEU A 7 -8.94 35.58 -53.90
C LEU A 7 -9.41 34.83 -52.64
N SER A 8 -10.01 33.65 -52.74
CA SER A 8 -10.43 32.85 -51.56
C SER A 8 -9.43 31.76 -51.15
N VAL A 9 -8.43 31.44 -51.96
CA VAL A 9 -7.51 30.31 -51.70
C VAL A 9 -6.22 30.74 -50.97
N ARG A 10 -5.91 32.06 -50.91
CA ARG A 10 -4.71 32.55 -50.21
C ARG A 10 -4.93 33.12 -48.79
N ARG A 11 -6.17 33.22 -48.29
CA ARG A 11 -6.44 33.62 -46.90
C ARG A 11 -6.73 32.47 -45.93
N VAL A 12 -6.99 31.26 -46.43
CA VAL A 12 -7.22 30.07 -45.58
C VAL A 12 -5.91 29.31 -45.28
N ALA A 13 -4.88 29.47 -46.12
CA ALA A 13 -3.59 28.79 -45.92
C ALA A 13 -2.60 29.53 -44.99
N LEU A 14 -2.77 30.84 -44.75
CA LEU A 14 -1.92 31.61 -43.82
C LEU A 14 -2.50 31.75 -42.41
N ALA A 15 -3.78 31.43 -42.19
CA ALA A 15 -4.41 31.43 -40.86
C ALA A 15 -4.21 30.11 -40.09
N ARG A 16 -3.71 29.05 -40.75
CA ARG A 16 -3.45 27.73 -40.14
C ARG A 16 -2.02 27.52 -39.64
N ALA A 17 -1.10 28.45 -39.93
CA ALA A 17 0.31 28.34 -39.54
C ALA A 17 0.71 29.21 -38.33
N PHE A 18 -0.24 29.87 -37.66
CA PHE A 18 0.02 30.79 -36.54
C PHE A 18 -0.91 30.62 -35.33
N ARG A 19 -1.54 29.45 -35.16
CA ARG A 19 -2.50 29.20 -34.06
C ARG A 19 -2.05 28.16 -33.03
N ALA A 20 -0.75 27.89 -32.94
CA ALA A 20 -0.17 26.99 -31.94
C ALA A 20 0.75 27.71 -30.93
N PHE A 21 0.57 29.03 -30.75
CA PHE A 21 1.04 29.74 -29.58
C PHE A 21 -0.14 30.53 -28.99
N SER A 22 -0.62 30.09 -27.82
CA SER A 22 -1.41 30.87 -26.86
C SER A 22 -2.71 31.52 -27.38
N THR A 23 -3.83 30.80 -27.28
CA THR A 23 -5.12 31.44 -26.92
C THR A 23 -5.34 31.47 -25.41
N SER A 24 -4.32 31.19 -24.59
CA SER A 24 -4.36 31.54 -23.18
C SER A 24 -4.34 33.05 -23.06
N SER A 25 -5.30 33.59 -22.32
CA SER A 25 -5.26 34.98 -21.86
C SER A 25 -3.86 35.32 -21.34
N SER A 26 -3.33 36.52 -21.60
CA SER A 26 -2.09 36.98 -20.97
C SER A 26 -2.16 37.03 -19.43
N TYR A 27 -3.36 36.84 -18.88
CA TYR A 27 -3.65 36.75 -17.46
C TYR A 27 -3.81 35.31 -16.95
N ALA A 28 -3.67 34.28 -17.79
CA ALA A 28 -3.76 32.88 -17.35
C ALA A 28 -2.52 32.49 -16.53
N PRO A 29 -2.67 31.62 -15.51
CA PRO A 29 -1.53 31.07 -14.79
C PRO A 29 -0.54 30.38 -15.73
N VAL A 30 0.76 30.52 -15.44
CA VAL A 30 1.86 29.98 -16.28
C VAL A 30 2.43 28.66 -15.73
N ASP A 31 1.98 28.22 -14.56
CA ASP A 31 2.37 27.00 -13.86
C ASP A 31 1.46 25.81 -14.23
N ALA A 32 1.29 25.58 -15.53
CA ALA A 32 0.53 24.44 -16.04
C ALA A 32 1.26 23.11 -15.74
N PHE A 33 0.60 22.21 -15.02
CA PHE A 33 1.19 20.97 -14.52
C PHE A 33 1.58 19.96 -15.60
N LEU A 34 0.81 19.88 -16.69
CA LEU A 34 1.00 18.90 -17.78
C LEU A 34 2.45 18.86 -18.31
N HIS A 35 3.08 20.02 -18.50
CA HIS A 35 4.45 20.11 -19.02
C HIS A 35 5.52 19.72 -17.99
N ARG A 36 5.15 19.58 -16.70
CA ARG A 36 6.00 19.05 -15.63
C ARG A 36 5.83 17.54 -15.48
N HIS A 37 4.61 17.05 -15.68
CA HIS A 37 4.29 15.63 -15.58
C HIS A 37 4.84 14.81 -16.73
N LEU A 38 4.80 15.34 -17.96
CA LEU A 38 5.32 14.66 -19.16
C LEU A 38 6.83 14.84 -19.29
N GLY A 39 7.56 13.73 -19.38
CA GLY A 39 9.00 13.76 -19.66
C GLY A 39 9.30 14.13 -21.11
N VAL A 40 8.45 13.71 -22.05
CA VAL A 40 8.51 14.10 -23.47
C VAL A 40 7.57 15.29 -23.70
N SER A 41 7.98 16.46 -23.19
CA SER A 41 7.22 17.70 -23.33
C SER A 41 7.57 18.50 -24.59
N SER A 42 8.69 18.20 -25.24
CA SER A 42 9.12 18.91 -26.46
C SER A 42 8.52 18.28 -27.72
N GLU A 43 7.98 19.13 -28.60
CA GLU A 43 7.46 18.72 -29.92
C GLU A 43 8.53 18.01 -30.75
N LYS A 44 9.77 18.52 -30.69
CA LYS A 44 10.92 17.97 -31.42
C LYS A 44 11.23 16.53 -31.00
N ASP A 45 11.25 16.25 -29.70
CA ASP A 45 11.52 14.88 -29.22
C ASP A 45 10.38 13.94 -29.59
N ARG A 46 9.14 14.42 -29.49
CA ARG A 46 7.95 13.66 -29.90
C ARG A 46 7.98 13.30 -31.38
N GLU A 47 8.26 14.26 -32.26
CA GLU A 47 8.44 14.03 -33.70
C GLU A 47 9.56 13.04 -33.99
N ALA A 48 10.70 13.14 -33.29
CA ALA A 48 11.83 12.23 -33.46
C ALA A 48 11.48 10.80 -33.04
N MET A 49 10.75 10.63 -31.94
CA MET A 49 10.28 9.31 -31.48
C MET A 49 9.28 8.72 -32.47
N LEU A 50 8.27 9.48 -32.88
CA LEU A 50 7.28 9.08 -33.89
C LEU A 50 7.93 8.64 -35.20
N LYS A 51 8.93 9.41 -35.69
CA LYS A 51 9.71 9.04 -36.87
C LYS A 51 10.46 7.72 -36.70
N THR A 52 10.98 7.45 -35.50
CA THR A 52 11.71 6.21 -35.20
C THR A 52 10.78 5.00 -35.27
N ILE A 53 9.56 5.12 -34.77
CA ILE A 53 8.54 4.04 -34.79
C ILE A 53 7.72 3.99 -36.07
N GLY A 54 7.85 4.97 -36.97
CA GLY A 54 7.19 5.00 -38.27
C GLY A 54 5.74 5.52 -38.25
N PHE A 55 5.35 6.28 -37.24
CA PHE A 55 4.00 6.86 -37.14
C PHE A 55 4.00 8.37 -37.46
N PRO A 56 2.96 8.89 -38.12
CA PRO A 56 2.89 10.32 -38.50
C PRO A 56 2.43 11.23 -37.36
N SER A 57 1.78 10.69 -36.32
CA SER A 57 1.30 11.44 -35.15
C SER A 57 1.07 10.48 -33.97
N VAL A 58 0.94 11.04 -32.75
CA VAL A 58 0.54 10.27 -31.56
C VAL A 58 -0.86 9.70 -31.73
N ASP A 59 -1.80 10.47 -32.28
CA ASP A 59 -3.15 10.00 -32.56
C ASP A 59 -3.13 8.79 -33.51
N ALA A 60 -2.29 8.79 -34.55
CA ALA A 60 -2.16 7.65 -35.45
C ALA A 60 -1.59 6.40 -34.75
N LEU A 61 -0.68 6.57 -33.79
CA LEU A 61 -0.18 5.47 -32.96
C LEU A 61 -1.27 4.91 -32.05
N VAL A 62 -2.01 5.79 -31.37
CA VAL A 62 -3.15 5.40 -30.53
C VAL A 62 -4.22 4.71 -31.36
N ASP A 63 -4.51 5.22 -32.56
CA ASP A 63 -5.47 4.66 -33.50
C ASP A 63 -5.04 3.31 -34.08
N ALA A 64 -3.75 3.01 -34.08
CA ALA A 64 -3.28 1.67 -34.38
C ALA A 64 -3.39 0.76 -33.15
N THR A 65 -3.08 1.27 -31.97
CA THR A 65 -2.84 0.45 -30.77
C THR A 65 -4.11 0.09 -30.00
N VAL A 66 -5.03 1.02 -29.79
CA VAL A 66 -6.26 0.80 -29.00
C VAL A 66 -7.37 0.34 -29.93
N PRO A 67 -8.02 -0.82 -29.76
CA PRO A 67 -9.05 -1.30 -30.68
C PRO A 67 -10.21 -0.29 -30.86
N PRO A 68 -10.67 0.01 -32.10
CA PRO A 68 -11.70 1.01 -32.36
C PRO A 68 -13.01 0.81 -31.58
N GLU A 69 -13.40 -0.44 -31.36
CA GLU A 69 -14.66 -0.84 -30.74
C GLU A 69 -14.77 -0.53 -29.24
N ILE A 70 -13.64 -0.24 -28.58
CA ILE A 70 -13.59 0.14 -27.15
C ILE A 70 -13.22 1.60 -26.91
N ARG A 71 -12.88 2.36 -27.97
CA ARG A 71 -12.48 3.76 -27.81
C ARG A 71 -13.64 4.62 -27.34
N LEU A 72 -13.32 5.59 -26.49
CA LEU A 72 -14.24 6.65 -26.12
C LEU A 72 -14.67 7.42 -27.39
N GLN A 73 -15.98 7.53 -27.58
CA GLN A 73 -16.57 8.31 -28.67
C GLN A 73 -16.71 9.80 -28.32
N THR A 74 -16.75 10.10 -27.02
CA THR A 74 -16.84 11.44 -26.46
C THR A 74 -15.77 11.62 -25.39
N PRO A 75 -15.16 12.82 -25.26
CA PRO A 75 -14.25 13.12 -24.15
C PRO A 75 -14.90 12.87 -22.79
N LEU A 76 -14.09 12.55 -21.79
CA LEU A 76 -14.55 12.41 -20.41
C LEU A 76 -15.09 13.74 -19.89
N ASN A 77 -16.23 13.69 -19.19
CA ASN A 77 -16.82 14.86 -18.56
C ASN A 77 -16.15 15.16 -17.21
N LEU A 78 -14.91 15.65 -17.27
CA LEU A 78 -14.14 16.09 -16.10
C LEU A 78 -14.07 17.62 -16.03
N PRO A 79 -13.85 18.20 -14.84
CA PRO A 79 -13.57 19.62 -14.73
C PRO A 79 -12.37 20.05 -15.60
N PRO A 80 -12.31 21.33 -16.02
CA PRO A 80 -11.14 21.87 -16.71
C PRO A 80 -9.88 21.71 -15.83
N PRO A 81 -8.70 21.55 -16.44
CA PRO A 81 -7.44 21.48 -15.69
C PRO A 81 -7.21 22.77 -14.89
N LEU A 82 -6.69 22.60 -13.68
CA LEU A 82 -6.20 23.68 -12.82
C LEU A 82 -4.67 23.79 -12.94
N SER A 83 -4.13 24.99 -12.72
CA SER A 83 -2.69 25.12 -12.49
C SER A 83 -2.28 24.50 -11.14
N GLU A 84 -0.98 24.27 -10.93
CA GLU A 84 -0.49 23.72 -9.65
C GLU A 84 -0.94 24.59 -8.45
N SER A 85 -0.80 25.91 -8.59
CA SER A 85 -1.19 26.87 -7.55
C SER A 85 -2.70 26.90 -7.31
N GLU A 86 -3.51 26.81 -8.37
CA GLU A 86 -4.97 26.79 -8.26
C GLU A 86 -5.48 25.51 -7.59
N ALA A 87 -4.90 24.35 -7.94
CA ALA A 87 -5.25 23.07 -7.36
C ALA A 87 -4.93 23.03 -5.86
N LEU A 88 -3.75 23.52 -5.45
CA LEU A 88 -3.38 23.64 -4.03
C LEU A 88 -4.33 24.57 -3.27
N ALA A 89 -4.67 25.73 -3.82
CA ALA A 89 -5.59 26.67 -3.19
C ALA A 89 -7.00 26.08 -3.03
N LYS A 90 -7.50 25.39 -4.06
CA LYS A 90 -8.80 24.70 -4.04
C LYS A 90 -8.81 23.58 -3.01
N LEU A 91 -7.76 22.77 -2.97
CA LEU A 91 -7.63 21.69 -1.99
C LEU A 91 -7.51 22.23 -0.56
N LYS A 92 -6.80 23.35 -0.36
CA LYS A 92 -6.73 24.02 0.95
C LYS A 92 -8.11 24.45 1.43
N THR A 93 -8.96 24.95 0.53
CA THR A 93 -10.35 25.30 0.85
C THR A 93 -11.17 24.09 1.31
N LEU A 94 -10.91 22.89 0.76
CA LEU A 94 -11.52 21.66 1.26
C LEU A 94 -10.96 21.30 2.63
N ALA A 95 -9.64 21.33 2.78
CA ALA A 95 -8.96 20.99 4.03
C ALA A 95 -9.43 21.86 5.21
N ASP A 96 -9.64 23.17 4.99
CA ASP A 96 -10.12 24.14 5.98
C ASP A 96 -11.55 23.84 6.51
N LYS A 97 -12.30 22.96 5.85
CA LYS A 97 -13.62 22.51 6.31
C LYS A 97 -13.55 21.38 7.34
N ASN A 98 -12.38 20.77 7.56
CA ASN A 98 -12.19 19.75 8.59
C ASN A 98 -11.98 20.41 9.97
N ALA A 99 -12.71 19.96 10.98
CA ALA A 99 -12.58 20.49 12.33
C ALA A 99 -11.28 19.99 13.00
N GLN A 100 -10.46 20.92 13.51
CA GLN A 100 -9.18 20.62 14.15
C GLN A 100 -9.35 20.36 15.65
N LEU A 101 -10.05 19.27 15.99
CA LEU A 101 -10.26 18.86 17.39
C LEU A 101 -9.31 17.74 17.81
N LYS A 102 -8.88 17.76 19.07
CA LYS A 102 -8.07 16.65 19.63
C LYS A 102 -9.00 15.47 19.95
N SER A 103 -8.65 14.27 19.49
CA SER A 103 -9.52 13.10 19.62
C SER A 103 -8.98 12.10 20.64
N PHE A 104 -9.80 11.78 21.64
CA PHE A 104 -9.56 10.77 22.69
C PHE A 104 -10.43 9.51 22.46
N ILE A 105 -10.82 9.24 21.22
CA ILE A 105 -11.71 8.13 20.86
C ILE A 105 -11.02 6.76 21.05
N GLY A 106 -9.74 6.66 20.71
CA GLY A 106 -8.98 5.41 20.76
C GLY A 106 -9.36 4.46 19.63
N MET A 107 -9.81 3.25 19.98
CA MET A 107 -10.21 2.24 18.98
C MET A 107 -9.10 1.92 17.95
N GLY A 108 -7.85 1.90 18.38
CA GLY A 108 -6.69 1.55 17.55
C GLY A 108 -6.05 2.71 16.79
N PHE A 109 -6.61 3.93 16.91
CA PHE A 109 -6.05 5.16 16.38
C PHE A 109 -5.83 6.14 17.52
N ASN A 110 -4.56 6.46 17.80
CA ASN A 110 -4.19 7.30 18.92
C ASN A 110 -3.38 8.49 18.43
N ASP A 111 -3.62 9.65 19.04
CA ASP A 111 -2.83 10.85 18.79
C ASP A 111 -1.33 10.62 19.11
N THR A 112 -0.47 11.11 18.23
CA THR A 112 1.00 10.95 18.28
C THR A 112 1.69 12.18 17.70
N LEU A 113 2.92 12.44 18.13
CA LEU A 113 3.77 13.50 17.62
C LEU A 113 4.77 12.91 16.62
N THR A 114 4.57 13.16 15.33
CA THR A 114 5.58 12.83 14.31
C THR A 114 6.82 13.72 14.48
N PRO A 115 8.02 13.15 14.75
CA PRO A 115 9.23 13.95 14.83
C PRO A 115 9.50 14.68 13.52
N ALA A 116 9.77 15.98 13.60
CA ALA A 116 10.07 16.83 12.45
C ALA A 116 11.16 16.26 11.49
N PRO A 117 12.29 15.70 11.97
CA PRO A 117 13.27 15.07 11.07
C PRO A 117 12.71 13.85 10.32
N ILE A 118 11.84 13.05 10.93
CA ILE A 118 11.20 11.89 10.26
C ILE A 118 10.22 12.37 9.19
N LYS A 119 9.37 13.36 9.53
CA LYS A 119 8.47 13.99 8.56
C LYS A 119 9.24 14.52 7.35
N ARG A 120 10.29 15.32 7.58
CA ARG A 120 11.06 15.97 6.52
C ARG A 120 11.90 15.00 5.71
N HIS A 121 12.58 14.05 6.36
CA HIS A 121 13.61 13.24 5.73
C HIS A 121 13.16 11.84 5.29
N ILE A 122 11.93 11.41 5.65
CA ILE A 122 11.29 10.19 5.13
C ILE A 122 10.01 10.53 4.37
N LEU A 123 8.98 11.08 5.03
CA LEU A 123 7.67 11.29 4.42
C LEU A 123 7.70 12.29 3.25
N GLU A 124 8.47 13.38 3.41
CA GLU A 124 8.61 14.46 2.42
C GLU A 124 9.87 14.33 1.55
N ASN A 125 10.53 13.16 1.55
CA ASN A 125 11.78 12.94 0.84
C ASN A 125 11.62 11.92 -0.32
N PRO A 126 11.75 12.35 -1.59
CA PRO A 126 11.58 11.44 -2.73
C PRO A 126 12.58 10.29 -2.77
N GLY A 127 13.74 10.42 -2.10
CA GLY A 127 14.68 9.31 -1.96
C GLY A 127 14.11 8.12 -1.19
N TRP A 128 13.10 8.34 -0.34
CA TRP A 128 12.43 7.30 0.46
C TRP A 128 11.11 6.84 -0.16
N TYR A 129 10.31 7.76 -0.70
CA TYR A 129 8.95 7.42 -1.13
C TYR A 129 8.82 7.01 -2.60
N THR A 130 9.79 7.29 -3.48
CA THR A 130 9.61 7.02 -4.92
C THR A 130 10.07 5.64 -5.39
N SER A 131 10.92 4.95 -4.61
CA SER A 131 11.27 3.55 -4.92
C SER A 131 10.08 2.63 -4.64
N TYR A 132 10.11 1.40 -5.17
CA TYR A 132 9.10 0.38 -4.87
C TYR A 132 9.69 -0.80 -4.10
N THR A 133 8.94 -1.91 -4.05
CA THR A 133 9.34 -3.16 -3.39
C THR A 133 10.81 -3.48 -3.70
N PRO A 134 11.64 -3.84 -2.69
CA PRO A 134 13.07 -4.06 -2.86
C PRO A 134 13.39 -5.40 -3.55
N TYR A 135 12.89 -5.59 -4.78
CA TYR A 135 13.17 -6.76 -5.62
C TYR A 135 14.66 -6.87 -5.96
N GLN A 136 15.31 -5.74 -6.20
CA GLN A 136 16.76 -5.65 -6.42
C GLN A 136 17.46 -5.26 -5.11
N ALA A 137 17.78 -6.27 -4.29
CA ALA A 137 18.28 -6.07 -2.94
C ALA A 137 19.57 -5.22 -2.89
N GLU A 138 20.46 -5.39 -3.86
CA GLU A 138 21.77 -4.73 -3.91
C GLU A 138 21.67 -3.22 -3.99
N VAL A 139 20.59 -2.68 -4.58
CA VAL A 139 20.32 -1.23 -4.71
C VAL A 139 19.16 -0.77 -3.82
N SER A 140 18.91 -1.54 -2.75
CA SER A 140 17.78 -1.35 -1.84
C SER A 140 18.14 -1.61 -0.37
N GLN A 141 19.43 -1.64 -0.03
CA GLN A 141 19.90 -2.03 1.31
C GLN A 141 19.41 -1.06 2.40
N GLY A 142 19.17 0.22 2.07
CA GLY A 142 18.71 1.23 3.01
C GLY A 142 17.32 0.93 3.56
N ARG A 143 16.32 0.83 2.68
CA ARG A 143 14.94 0.48 3.12
C ARG A 143 14.82 -0.95 3.63
N LEU A 144 15.62 -1.89 3.11
CA LEU A 144 15.67 -3.25 3.66
C LEU A 144 16.19 -3.26 5.09
N GLU A 145 17.24 -2.50 5.40
CA GLU A 145 17.76 -2.35 6.77
C GLU A 145 16.71 -1.70 7.68
N MET A 146 16.01 -0.67 7.22
CA MET A 146 14.96 -0.04 8.02
C MET A 146 13.74 -0.95 8.26
N LEU A 147 13.35 -1.77 7.29
CA LEU A 147 12.30 -2.78 7.48
C LEU A 147 12.76 -3.92 8.41
N LEU A 148 14.04 -4.27 8.42
CA LEU A 148 14.61 -5.18 9.41
C LEU A 148 14.59 -4.56 10.82
N ASN A 149 14.87 -3.26 10.94
CA ASN A 149 14.73 -2.53 12.20
C ASN A 149 13.27 -2.52 12.68
N PHE A 150 12.30 -2.34 11.77
CA PHE A 150 10.88 -2.45 12.08
C PHE A 150 10.53 -3.85 12.63
N GLN A 151 10.97 -4.92 11.96
CA GLN A 151 10.78 -6.28 12.45
C GLN A 151 11.41 -6.48 13.83
N THR A 152 12.65 -6.04 14.02
CA THR A 152 13.37 -6.17 15.29
C THR A 152 12.62 -5.44 16.42
N MET A 153 12.15 -4.21 16.16
CA MET A 153 11.32 -3.45 17.09
C MET A 153 10.06 -4.22 17.49
N VAL A 154 9.33 -4.79 16.52
CA VAL A 154 8.12 -5.58 16.78
C VAL A 154 8.45 -6.85 17.60
N LEU A 155 9.51 -7.58 17.23
CA LEU A 155 9.93 -8.80 17.91
C LEU A 155 10.24 -8.53 19.39
N GLU A 156 11.08 -7.54 19.65
CA GLU A 156 11.50 -7.21 21.02
C GLU A 156 10.35 -6.62 21.85
N LEU A 157 9.43 -5.87 21.24
CA LEU A 157 8.27 -5.36 21.97
C LEU A 157 7.23 -6.45 22.26
N THR A 158 7.01 -7.40 21.35
CA THR A 158 6.00 -8.47 21.48
C THR A 158 6.51 -9.73 22.18
N GLY A 159 7.83 -9.92 22.28
CA GLY A 159 8.45 -11.12 22.85
C GLY A 159 8.36 -12.36 21.94
N LEU A 160 8.11 -12.18 20.63
CA LEU A 160 7.96 -13.27 19.66
C LEU A 160 9.21 -13.43 18.78
N GLU A 161 9.24 -14.48 17.95
CA GLU A 161 10.45 -14.94 17.24
C GLU A 161 10.52 -14.51 15.76
N PHE A 162 9.37 -14.28 15.10
CA PHE A 162 9.29 -13.87 13.70
C PHE A 162 8.28 -12.74 13.50
N ALA A 163 8.61 -11.75 12.67
CA ALA A 163 7.73 -10.64 12.31
C ALA A 163 7.84 -10.36 10.80
N ASN A 164 6.77 -9.84 10.21
CA ASN A 164 6.75 -9.44 8.80
C ASN A 164 7.11 -7.96 8.58
N ALA A 165 7.34 -7.59 7.32
CA ALA A 165 7.67 -6.25 6.86
C ALA A 165 6.41 -5.48 6.45
N SER A 166 5.47 -5.47 7.40
CA SER A 166 4.14 -4.85 7.46
C SER A 166 2.97 -5.56 6.75
N LEU A 167 1.77 -5.29 7.28
CA LEU A 167 0.45 -5.50 6.68
C LEU A 167 -0.28 -4.16 6.52
N LEU A 168 -1.53 -4.19 6.04
CA LEU A 168 -2.27 -3.01 5.61
C LEU A 168 -2.83 -2.18 6.77
N ASP A 169 -3.44 -2.83 7.76
CA ASP A 169 -3.97 -2.25 9.00
C ASP A 169 -4.23 -3.35 10.05
N GLU A 170 -4.64 -2.99 11.27
CA GLU A 170 -4.85 -3.96 12.35
C GLU A 170 -5.95 -4.98 12.04
N ALA A 171 -7.06 -4.52 11.43
CA ALA A 171 -8.19 -5.37 11.12
C ALA A 171 -7.80 -6.44 10.08
N THR A 172 -7.08 -6.04 9.03
CA THR A 172 -6.54 -6.97 8.03
C THR A 172 -5.55 -7.95 8.68
N ALA A 173 -4.67 -7.49 9.58
CA ALA A 173 -3.76 -8.37 10.32
C ALA A 173 -4.50 -9.41 11.18
N ALA A 174 -5.60 -9.04 11.84
CA ALA A 174 -6.44 -9.97 12.58
C ALA A 174 -7.11 -11.02 11.67
N THR A 175 -7.57 -10.62 10.49
CA THR A 175 -8.11 -11.58 9.51
C THR A 175 -7.05 -12.53 8.96
N GLU A 176 -5.80 -12.08 8.82
CA GLU A 176 -4.69 -12.94 8.42
C GLU A 176 -4.27 -13.90 9.54
N ALA A 177 -4.32 -13.47 10.81
CA ALA A 177 -4.10 -14.37 11.95
C ALA A 177 -5.15 -15.49 12.02
N MET A 178 -6.43 -15.16 11.76
CA MET A 178 -7.50 -16.14 11.62
C MET A 178 -7.24 -17.12 10.46
N ALA A 179 -6.86 -16.60 9.28
CA ALA A 179 -6.53 -17.43 8.12
C ALA A 179 -5.33 -18.36 8.38
N LEU A 180 -4.29 -17.86 9.07
CA LEU A 180 -3.14 -18.65 9.48
C LEU A 180 -3.54 -19.76 10.45
N ALA A 181 -4.36 -19.46 11.46
CA ALA A 181 -4.86 -20.44 12.43
C ALA A 181 -5.69 -21.54 11.75
N HIS A 182 -6.62 -21.16 10.87
CA HIS A 182 -7.43 -22.10 10.10
C HIS A 182 -6.57 -22.96 9.15
N GLY A 183 -5.64 -22.32 8.43
CA GLY A 183 -4.67 -22.98 7.57
C GLY A 183 -3.71 -23.90 8.32
N ASN A 184 -3.49 -23.67 9.63
CA ASN A 184 -2.71 -24.58 10.47
C ASN A 184 -3.35 -25.96 10.61
N PHE A 185 -4.68 -26.03 10.55
CA PHE A 185 -5.44 -27.26 10.59
C PHE A 185 -5.82 -27.77 9.19
N ASN A 186 -5.19 -27.25 8.13
CA ASN A 186 -5.54 -27.54 6.74
C ASN A 186 -7.02 -27.25 6.43
N GLY A 187 -7.59 -26.25 7.10
CA GLY A 187 -8.99 -25.85 6.97
C GLY A 187 -10.02 -26.83 7.55
N LYS A 188 -9.58 -27.83 8.34
CA LYS A 188 -10.48 -28.86 8.90
C LYS A 188 -11.28 -28.44 10.13
N ARG A 189 -10.90 -27.34 10.77
CA ARG A 189 -11.53 -26.81 11.99
C ARG A 189 -12.40 -25.61 11.60
N GLY A 190 -13.72 -25.78 11.66
CA GLY A 190 -14.69 -24.84 11.07
C GLY A 190 -14.94 -23.56 11.87
N LYS A 191 -14.49 -23.47 13.13
CA LYS A 191 -14.78 -22.33 14.02
C LYS A 191 -13.54 -21.49 14.33
N PHE A 192 -13.76 -20.21 14.60
CA PHE A 192 -12.77 -19.31 15.20
C PHE A 192 -13.46 -18.40 16.22
N PHE A 193 -12.81 -18.15 17.37
CA PHE A 193 -13.37 -17.29 18.41
C PHE A 193 -12.71 -15.90 18.38
N VAL A 194 -13.48 -14.84 18.59
CA VAL A 194 -12.97 -13.49 18.80
C VAL A 194 -13.57 -12.88 20.06
N ALA A 195 -12.73 -12.27 20.87
CA ALA A 195 -13.18 -11.59 22.06
C ALA A 195 -14.08 -10.39 21.70
N LYS A 196 -15.23 -10.26 22.38
CA LYS A 196 -16.22 -9.19 22.15
C LYS A 196 -15.69 -7.79 22.47
N ASP A 197 -14.60 -7.71 23.23
CA ASP A 197 -13.90 -6.51 23.62
C ASP A 197 -12.68 -6.23 22.73
N ALA A 198 -12.53 -6.93 21.60
CA ALA A 198 -11.70 -6.47 20.50
C ALA A 198 -12.33 -5.24 19.82
N HIS A 199 -11.55 -4.49 19.04
CA HIS A 199 -12.06 -3.32 18.34
C HIS A 199 -13.21 -3.69 17.37
N PRO A 200 -14.29 -2.89 17.30
CA PRO A 200 -15.47 -3.24 16.51
C PRO A 200 -15.20 -3.29 15.00
N GLN A 201 -14.26 -2.50 14.48
CA GLN A 201 -13.81 -2.61 13.09
C GLN A 201 -13.04 -3.90 12.82
N THR A 202 -12.26 -4.38 13.81
CA THR A 202 -11.51 -5.64 13.73
C THR A 202 -12.49 -6.82 13.67
N ILE A 203 -13.47 -6.84 14.58
CA ILE A 203 -14.55 -7.86 14.59
C ILE A 203 -15.33 -7.82 13.26
N GLY A 204 -15.75 -6.62 12.82
CA GLY A 204 -16.52 -6.45 11.58
C GLY A 204 -15.79 -6.98 10.34
N MET A 205 -14.49 -6.73 10.24
CA MET A 205 -13.70 -7.25 9.12
C MET A 205 -13.48 -8.78 9.22
N MET A 206 -13.28 -9.32 10.43
CA MET A 206 -13.21 -10.76 10.65
C MET A 206 -14.52 -11.45 10.25
N GLN A 207 -15.68 -10.87 10.55
CA GLN A 207 -16.99 -11.38 10.12
C GLN A 207 -17.10 -11.42 8.59
N THR A 208 -16.67 -10.36 7.90
CA THR A 208 -16.61 -10.33 6.42
C THR A 208 -15.72 -11.45 5.89
N ARG A 209 -14.53 -11.65 6.46
CA ARG A 209 -13.59 -12.68 5.99
C ARG A 209 -14.10 -14.09 6.26
N ALA A 210 -14.57 -14.35 7.48
CA ALA A 210 -15.00 -15.66 7.94
C ALA A 210 -16.20 -16.18 7.13
N SER A 211 -17.23 -15.34 6.96
CA SER A 211 -18.44 -15.69 6.20
C SER A 211 -18.16 -16.08 4.75
N ASN A 212 -17.14 -15.51 4.12
CA ASN A 212 -16.77 -15.82 2.74
C ASN A 212 -15.90 -17.06 2.60
N GLN A 213 -15.20 -17.47 3.68
CA GLN A 213 -14.37 -18.67 3.74
C GLN A 213 -15.08 -19.89 4.37
N GLY A 214 -16.34 -19.72 4.82
CA GLY A 214 -17.08 -20.78 5.49
C GLY A 214 -16.58 -21.06 6.91
N ILE A 215 -15.97 -20.07 7.56
CA ILE A 215 -15.55 -20.11 8.96
C ILE A 215 -16.68 -19.54 9.81
N GLU A 216 -17.12 -20.28 10.82
CA GLU A 216 -18.04 -19.77 11.84
C GLU A 216 -17.25 -18.93 12.84
N LEU A 217 -17.48 -17.61 12.83
CA LEU A 217 -16.86 -16.70 13.78
C LEU A 217 -17.77 -16.51 15.01
N VAL A 218 -17.27 -16.92 16.16
CA VAL A 218 -17.98 -16.78 17.45
C VAL A 218 -17.44 -15.57 18.19
N VAL A 219 -18.31 -14.61 18.51
CA VAL A 219 -17.96 -13.39 19.25
C VAL A 219 -18.48 -13.53 20.69
N GLY A 220 -17.59 -13.41 21.67
CA GLY A 220 -17.99 -13.57 23.08
C GLY A 220 -16.90 -13.20 24.07
N ASP A 221 -17.15 -13.44 25.36
CA ASP A 221 -16.12 -13.40 26.39
C ASP A 221 -15.30 -14.70 26.35
N PRO A 222 -13.98 -14.65 26.10
CA PRO A 222 -13.16 -15.86 25.97
C PRO A 222 -13.10 -16.69 27.26
N LYS A 223 -13.39 -16.12 28.44
CA LYS A 223 -13.35 -16.86 29.71
C LYS A 223 -14.66 -17.60 30.01
N THR A 224 -15.79 -17.17 29.47
CA THR A 224 -17.11 -17.75 29.78
C THR A 224 -17.79 -18.42 28.58
N ASP A 225 -17.57 -17.90 27.37
CA ASP A 225 -18.36 -18.26 26.19
C ASP A 225 -17.61 -19.21 25.25
N LEU A 226 -16.29 -19.33 25.38
CA LEU A 226 -15.46 -20.23 24.59
C LEU A 226 -15.47 -21.65 25.19
N ASP A 227 -16.13 -22.59 24.52
CA ASP A 227 -16.03 -24.02 24.85
C ASP A 227 -14.71 -24.60 24.35
N LEU A 228 -13.72 -24.68 25.25
CA LEU A 228 -12.41 -25.25 24.96
C LEU A 228 -12.44 -26.77 24.69
N THR A 229 -13.56 -27.46 24.94
CA THR A 229 -13.70 -28.89 24.60
C THR A 229 -14.12 -29.11 23.14
N ASP A 230 -14.63 -28.07 22.47
CA ASP A 230 -15.02 -28.13 21.07
C ASP A 230 -13.76 -28.15 20.16
N ALA A 231 -13.53 -29.30 19.53
CA ALA A 231 -12.40 -29.54 18.66
C ALA A 231 -12.48 -28.80 17.31
N GLU A 232 -13.62 -28.15 17.00
CA GLU A 232 -13.82 -27.35 15.78
C GLU A 232 -13.14 -25.98 15.84
N TYR A 233 -12.73 -25.47 17.00
CA TYR A 233 -12.04 -24.19 17.10
C TYR A 233 -10.59 -24.26 16.59
N SER A 234 -10.32 -23.53 15.52
CA SER A 234 -8.97 -23.37 14.96
C SER A 234 -8.10 -22.42 15.77
N GLY A 235 -8.70 -21.44 16.44
CA GLY A 235 -7.99 -20.48 17.26
C GLY A 235 -8.92 -19.46 17.92
N VAL A 236 -8.29 -18.55 18.65
CA VAL A 236 -8.93 -17.44 19.35
C VAL A 236 -8.15 -16.15 19.13
N LEU A 237 -8.84 -15.04 18.91
CA LEU A 237 -8.28 -13.69 18.95
C LEU A 237 -8.77 -12.94 20.21
N ILE A 238 -7.83 -12.49 21.02
CA ILE A 238 -8.05 -11.59 22.16
C ILE A 238 -7.36 -10.24 21.92
N GLN A 239 -7.72 -9.22 22.71
CA GLN A 239 -7.11 -7.89 22.61
C GLN A 239 -6.49 -7.46 23.96
N TYR A 240 -5.29 -6.88 23.92
CA TYR A 240 -4.47 -6.55 25.09
C TYR A 240 -3.68 -5.23 24.90
N PRO A 241 -4.02 -4.12 25.60
CA PRO A 241 -5.24 -3.89 26.37
C PRO A 241 -6.50 -4.05 25.51
N THR A 242 -7.65 -4.28 26.13
CA THR A 242 -8.93 -4.43 25.41
C THR A 242 -9.36 -3.13 24.74
N SER A 243 -10.35 -3.19 23.84
CA SER A 243 -10.92 -2.00 23.21
C SER A 243 -11.50 -0.98 24.19
N PHE A 244 -11.78 -1.38 25.43
CA PHE A 244 -12.29 -0.51 26.50
C PHE A 244 -11.21 -0.12 27.50
N GLY A 245 -9.95 -0.53 27.27
CA GLY A 245 -8.80 -0.18 28.09
C GLY A 245 -8.50 -1.10 29.25
N SER A 246 -9.23 -2.21 29.42
CA SER A 246 -8.94 -3.17 30.49
C SER A 246 -7.65 -3.93 30.20
N VAL A 247 -6.83 -4.14 31.24
CA VAL A 247 -5.61 -4.94 31.16
C VAL A 247 -5.84 -6.26 31.92
N ASN A 248 -5.97 -7.35 31.17
CA ASN A 248 -6.31 -8.67 31.71
C ASN A 248 -5.08 -9.59 31.80
N ASN A 249 -5.03 -10.45 32.82
CA ASN A 249 -4.11 -11.58 32.84
C ASN A 249 -4.67 -12.74 32.01
N TYR A 250 -3.90 -13.16 30.98
CA TYR A 250 -4.27 -14.22 30.04
C TYR A 250 -3.42 -15.50 30.15
N GLN A 251 -2.43 -15.57 31.04
CA GLN A 251 -1.51 -16.72 31.12
C GLN A 251 -2.25 -18.06 31.26
N GLU A 252 -3.10 -18.19 32.28
CA GLU A 252 -3.85 -19.41 32.55
C GLU A 252 -4.82 -19.76 31.41
N PHE A 253 -5.40 -18.73 30.79
CA PHE A 253 -6.26 -18.90 29.62
C PHE A 253 -5.50 -19.49 28.44
N VAL A 254 -4.31 -18.96 28.13
CA VAL A 254 -3.45 -19.46 27.04
C VAL A 254 -3.03 -20.90 27.30
N ASP A 255 -2.57 -21.21 28.52
CA ASP A 255 -2.17 -22.57 28.90
C ASP A 255 -3.32 -23.58 28.69
N THR A 256 -4.56 -23.15 28.95
CA THR A 256 -5.75 -23.98 28.76
C THR A 256 -6.14 -24.10 27.28
N ALA A 257 -6.10 -23.00 26.52
CA ALA A 257 -6.35 -22.99 25.08
C ALA A 257 -5.38 -23.90 24.31
N HIS A 258 -4.10 -23.92 24.72
CA HIS A 258 -3.07 -24.78 24.14
C HIS A 258 -3.30 -26.27 24.39
N LYS A 259 -3.86 -26.66 25.54
CA LYS A 259 -4.26 -28.06 25.79
C LYS A 259 -5.30 -28.54 24.77
N SER A 260 -6.14 -27.63 24.29
CA SER A 260 -7.12 -27.86 23.20
C SER A 260 -6.56 -27.61 21.79
N LYS A 261 -5.26 -27.32 21.71
CA LYS A 261 -4.48 -27.05 20.49
C LYS A 261 -4.89 -25.77 19.75
N LEU A 262 -5.65 -24.86 20.36
CA LEU A 262 -6.02 -23.61 19.72
C LEU A 262 -4.78 -22.76 19.45
N VAL A 263 -4.79 -22.03 18.33
CA VAL A 263 -3.83 -20.95 18.09
C VAL A 263 -4.34 -19.69 18.79
N VAL A 264 -3.53 -19.09 19.66
CA VAL A 264 -3.88 -17.87 20.40
C VAL A 264 -3.25 -16.66 19.72
N ALA A 265 -4.09 -15.79 19.15
CA ALA A 265 -3.70 -14.54 18.53
C ALA A 265 -4.10 -13.34 19.41
N VAL A 266 -3.24 -12.31 19.44
CA VAL A 266 -3.39 -11.18 20.36
C VAL A 266 -3.26 -9.88 19.57
N ALA A 267 -4.35 -9.13 19.46
CA ALA A 267 -4.30 -7.73 19.02
C ALA A 267 -3.74 -6.87 20.17
N THR A 268 -2.71 -6.08 19.93
CA THR A 268 -1.97 -5.37 20.99
C THR A 268 -1.44 -4.01 20.53
N ASP A 269 -1.16 -3.13 21.49
CA ASP A 269 -0.60 -1.79 21.26
C ASP A 269 0.90 -1.75 21.62
N LEU A 270 1.76 -1.37 20.66
CA LEU A 270 3.22 -1.36 20.85
C LEU A 270 3.71 -0.40 21.96
N LEU A 271 3.01 0.71 22.19
CA LEU A 271 3.38 1.65 23.26
C LEU A 271 3.03 1.06 24.63
N SER A 272 1.87 0.41 24.76
CA SER A 272 1.46 -0.27 25.99
C SER A 272 2.45 -1.37 26.38
N LEU A 273 3.01 -2.09 25.40
CA LEU A 273 4.01 -3.15 25.62
C LEU A 273 5.36 -2.62 26.13
N THR A 274 5.59 -1.31 26.21
CA THR A 274 6.75 -0.77 26.92
C THR A 274 6.62 -0.90 28.45
N GLN A 275 5.39 -1.09 28.94
CA GLN A 275 5.07 -1.20 30.37
C GLN A 275 4.36 -2.50 30.75
N LEU A 276 3.67 -3.13 29.80
CA LEU A 276 2.92 -4.37 29.99
C LEU A 276 3.73 -5.61 29.63
N THR A 277 3.55 -6.70 30.38
CA THR A 277 4.13 -8.01 30.06
C THR A 277 3.69 -8.44 28.65
N PRO A 278 4.62 -8.57 27.69
CA PRO A 278 4.29 -8.74 26.29
C PRO A 278 3.72 -10.13 25.98
N PRO A 279 2.93 -10.27 24.89
CA PRO A 279 2.26 -11.53 24.55
C PRO A 279 3.14 -12.78 24.49
N GLY A 280 4.37 -12.66 24.01
CA GLY A 280 5.29 -13.77 23.92
C GLY A 280 5.70 -14.35 25.27
N GLU A 281 5.76 -13.54 26.34
CA GLU A 281 6.16 -14.00 27.68
C GLU A 281 5.10 -14.90 28.33
N TRP A 282 3.82 -14.69 28.00
CA TRP A 282 2.73 -15.53 28.50
C TRP A 282 2.21 -16.56 27.50
N GLY A 283 2.99 -16.81 26.44
CA GLY A 283 2.79 -17.96 25.54
C GLY A 283 1.85 -17.72 24.35
N ALA A 284 1.53 -16.48 23.99
CA ALA A 284 0.78 -16.23 22.76
C ALA A 284 1.47 -16.81 21.52
N ASP A 285 0.69 -17.33 20.55
CA ASP A 285 1.24 -17.84 19.29
C ASP A 285 1.51 -16.72 18.28
N ILE A 286 0.66 -15.68 18.29
CA ILE A 286 0.66 -14.56 17.35
C ILE A 286 0.37 -13.25 18.10
N ALA A 287 1.13 -12.20 17.82
CA ALA A 287 0.81 -10.83 18.22
C ALA A 287 0.66 -9.95 16.97
N LEU A 288 -0.33 -9.08 16.95
CA LEU A 288 -0.62 -8.19 15.82
C LEU A 288 -1.14 -6.85 16.32
N GLY A 289 -1.14 -5.84 15.46
CA GLY A 289 -1.64 -4.52 15.82
C GLY A 289 -1.21 -3.45 14.82
N SER A 290 -1.50 -2.20 15.15
CA SER A 290 -1.04 -1.04 14.42
C SER A 290 0.25 -0.46 15.00
N ALA A 291 1.20 -0.06 14.15
CA ALA A 291 2.36 0.74 14.54
C ALA A 291 2.11 2.26 14.41
N GLN A 292 0.86 2.69 14.19
CA GLN A 292 0.50 4.09 13.91
C GLN A 292 1.04 5.07 14.96
N ARG A 293 0.81 4.81 16.24
CA ARG A 293 1.18 5.75 17.32
C ARG A 293 2.69 5.87 17.56
N PHE A 294 3.50 5.17 16.77
CA PHE A 294 4.95 5.42 16.70
C PHE A 294 5.23 6.45 15.60
N GLY A 295 4.76 7.67 15.81
CA GLY A 295 5.10 8.83 14.99
C GLY A 295 4.46 8.90 13.61
N VAL A 296 3.40 8.14 13.32
CA VAL A 296 2.62 8.26 12.08
C VAL A 296 1.26 8.89 12.41
N PRO A 297 0.85 10.03 11.81
CA PRO A 297 -0.42 10.68 12.15
C PRO A 297 -1.65 9.82 11.81
N MET A 298 -2.79 10.08 12.45
CA MET A 298 -4.02 9.28 12.25
C MET A 298 -4.57 9.37 10.81
N MET A 299 -4.37 10.48 10.12
CA MET A 299 -4.63 10.62 8.67
C MET A 299 -6.03 10.14 8.24
N TYR A 300 -7.04 10.33 9.10
CA TYR A 300 -8.41 9.87 8.89
C TYR A 300 -8.53 8.38 8.51
N GLY A 301 -7.65 7.55 9.09
CA GLY A 301 -7.68 6.08 8.98
C GLY A 301 -6.43 5.46 8.36
N GLY A 302 -5.54 6.25 7.76
CA GLY A 302 -4.27 5.73 7.25
C GLY A 302 -3.65 6.56 6.14
N PRO A 303 -2.48 6.16 5.65
CA PRO A 303 -1.90 4.81 5.80
C PRO A 303 -1.14 4.57 7.11
N HIS A 304 -1.18 3.34 7.63
CA HIS A 304 -0.42 2.91 8.82
C HIS A 304 0.12 1.50 8.63
N ALA A 305 1.36 1.23 9.04
CA ALA A 305 1.88 -0.13 9.03
C ALA A 305 1.29 -0.94 10.17
N ALA A 306 0.57 -2.01 9.84
CA ALA A 306 0.26 -3.05 10.80
C ALA A 306 1.42 -4.04 10.90
N PHE A 307 1.57 -4.67 12.07
CA PHE A 307 2.53 -5.74 12.30
C PHE A 307 1.82 -7.06 12.57
N LEU A 308 2.47 -8.16 12.20
CA LEU A 308 2.13 -9.49 12.67
C LEU A 308 3.44 -10.21 13.02
N ALA A 309 3.53 -10.62 14.28
CA ALA A 309 4.60 -11.44 14.82
C ALA A 309 4.09 -12.80 15.30
N THR A 310 4.92 -13.82 15.26
CA THR A 310 4.55 -15.19 15.62
C THR A 310 5.75 -15.99 16.11
N THR A 311 5.50 -17.15 16.70
CA THR A 311 6.52 -18.13 17.05
C THR A 311 7.11 -18.80 15.81
N LYS A 312 8.29 -19.41 15.98
CA LYS A 312 8.95 -20.22 14.95
C LYS A 312 8.06 -21.33 14.40
N LYS A 313 7.05 -21.77 15.13
CA LYS A 313 6.11 -22.81 14.67
C LYS A 313 5.32 -22.37 13.42
N TYR A 314 5.00 -21.08 13.25
CA TYR A 314 4.10 -20.61 12.19
C TYR A 314 4.75 -19.71 11.13
N HIS A 315 6.06 -19.38 11.23
CA HIS A 315 6.75 -18.46 10.31
C HIS A 315 6.53 -18.77 8.80
N ARG A 316 6.43 -20.05 8.41
CA ARG A 316 6.21 -20.48 7.01
C ARG A 316 4.82 -20.15 6.47
N LYS A 317 3.87 -19.86 7.35
CA LYS A 317 2.48 -19.49 7.01
C LYS A 317 2.25 -17.98 7.14
N MET A 318 3.26 -17.19 7.50
CA MET A 318 3.08 -15.75 7.68
C MET A 318 2.66 -15.07 6.36
N PRO A 319 1.74 -14.10 6.43
CA PRO A 319 1.38 -13.24 5.31
C PRO A 319 2.46 -12.18 5.07
N GLY A 320 2.55 -11.72 3.82
CA GLY A 320 3.40 -10.59 3.44
C GLY A 320 4.90 -10.89 3.41
N ARG A 321 5.66 -9.83 3.15
CA ARG A 321 7.13 -9.86 3.04
C ARG A 321 7.78 -10.06 4.40
N ILE A 322 8.97 -10.64 4.39
CA ILE A 322 9.86 -10.73 5.55
C ILE A 322 11.25 -10.34 5.07
N ILE A 323 11.94 -9.50 5.83
CA ILE A 323 13.35 -9.18 5.57
C ILE A 323 14.21 -10.12 6.41
N GLY A 324 15.25 -10.68 5.77
CA GLY A 324 16.26 -11.50 6.42
C GLY A 324 17.66 -11.07 5.99
N VAL A 325 18.61 -11.31 6.88
CA VAL A 325 20.05 -11.20 6.62
C VAL A 325 20.55 -12.34 5.74
N SER A 326 21.50 -12.04 4.87
CA SER A 326 22.27 -12.99 4.07
C SER A 326 23.70 -12.46 3.92
N VAL A 327 24.45 -13.03 2.99
CA VAL A 327 25.76 -12.54 2.56
C VAL A 327 25.74 -12.20 1.08
N ASP A 328 26.60 -11.26 0.67
CA ASP A 328 26.87 -11.02 -0.74
C ASP A 328 27.96 -11.96 -1.30
N ALA A 329 28.26 -11.83 -2.59
CA ALA A 329 29.27 -12.64 -3.27
C ALA A 329 30.70 -12.49 -2.72
N ARG A 330 30.96 -11.54 -1.81
CA ARG A 330 32.23 -11.36 -1.09
C ARG A 330 32.21 -11.99 0.29
N GLY A 331 31.05 -12.51 0.74
CA GLY A 331 30.83 -12.97 2.10
C GLY A 331 30.47 -11.85 3.08
N GLU A 332 30.22 -10.63 2.60
CA GLU A 332 29.88 -9.49 3.45
C GLU A 332 28.38 -9.52 3.82
N PRO A 333 27.98 -9.13 5.04
CA PRO A 333 26.57 -9.08 5.44
C PRO A 333 25.72 -8.21 4.50
N SER A 334 24.54 -8.71 4.15
CA SER A 334 23.54 -8.00 3.33
C SER A 334 22.13 -8.37 3.76
N VAL A 335 21.13 -7.58 3.39
CA VAL A 335 19.71 -7.85 3.64
C VAL A 335 18.95 -8.14 2.35
N ARG A 336 17.90 -8.98 2.43
CA ARG A 336 16.97 -9.26 1.32
C ARG A 336 15.57 -9.65 1.81
N MET A 337 14.61 -9.69 0.90
CA MET A 337 13.30 -10.31 1.17
C MET A 337 13.43 -11.83 1.25
N ALA A 338 13.13 -12.45 2.40
CA ALA A 338 13.28 -13.87 2.68
C ALA A 338 11.98 -14.67 2.47
N MET A 339 12.12 -15.97 2.17
CA MET A 339 11.01 -16.92 1.99
C MET A 339 9.92 -16.44 1.01
N GLN A 340 10.33 -15.85 -0.12
CA GLN A 340 9.42 -15.25 -1.11
C GLN A 340 8.44 -16.27 -1.73
N THR A 341 8.74 -17.58 -1.64
CA THR A 341 7.84 -18.63 -2.13
C THR A 341 6.48 -18.67 -1.42
N ARG A 342 6.29 -17.95 -0.31
CA ARG A 342 4.98 -17.79 0.35
C ARG A 342 4.06 -16.82 -0.38
N GLU A 343 4.63 -15.91 -1.16
CA GLU A 343 3.96 -14.73 -1.70
C GLU A 343 3.26 -15.01 -3.03
N GLN A 344 2.29 -14.15 -3.36
CA GLN A 344 1.38 -14.28 -4.49
C GLN A 344 2.09 -14.41 -5.86
N HIS A 345 3.22 -13.73 -6.06
CA HIS A 345 3.91 -13.70 -7.34
C HIS A 345 4.58 -15.04 -7.71
N ILE A 346 4.83 -15.90 -6.72
CA ILE A 346 5.33 -17.28 -6.92
C ILE A 346 4.20 -18.29 -6.78
N ARG A 347 3.40 -18.19 -5.70
CA ARG A 347 2.46 -19.24 -5.31
C ARG A 347 1.02 -19.05 -5.73
N ARG A 348 0.64 -17.88 -6.27
CA ARG A 348 -0.69 -17.60 -6.82
C ARG A 348 -1.81 -18.00 -5.84
N ASP A 349 -2.73 -18.88 -6.25
CA ASP A 349 -3.84 -19.43 -5.46
C ASP A 349 -3.41 -20.15 -4.16
N LYS A 350 -2.14 -20.57 -4.06
CA LYS A 350 -1.58 -21.28 -2.89
C LYS A 350 -0.73 -20.38 -1.99
N ALA A 351 -0.71 -19.07 -2.25
CA ALA A 351 -0.01 -18.11 -1.42
C ALA A 351 -0.62 -18.03 -0.02
N THR A 352 0.14 -17.54 0.95
CA THR A 352 -0.35 -17.37 2.33
C THR A 352 -1.39 -16.24 2.44
N SER A 353 -1.33 -15.26 1.54
CA SER A 353 -2.25 -14.12 1.42
C SER A 353 -2.18 -13.58 -0.02
N ASN A 354 -3.16 -12.75 -0.39
CA ASN A 354 -3.15 -11.99 -1.64
C ASN A 354 -2.32 -10.71 -1.55
N ILE A 355 -1.82 -10.33 -0.36
CA ILE A 355 -1.12 -9.06 -0.18
C ILE A 355 0.09 -8.93 -1.13
N CYS A 356 0.21 -7.76 -1.76
CA CYS A 356 1.33 -7.39 -2.63
C CYS A 356 1.90 -6.05 -2.14
N THR A 357 1.30 -4.91 -2.50
CA THR A 357 1.59 -3.63 -1.83
C THR A 357 1.16 -3.72 -0.37
N ALA A 358 2.02 -3.28 0.56
CA ALA A 358 1.76 -3.22 2.00
C ALA A 358 1.91 -1.77 2.49
N GLN A 359 2.65 -1.53 3.58
CA GLN A 359 2.81 -0.20 4.21
C GLN A 359 4.28 0.10 4.56
N ALA A 360 5.19 -0.19 3.63
CA ALA A 360 6.64 -0.15 3.88
C ALA A 360 7.17 1.23 4.34
N LEU A 361 6.73 2.32 3.71
CA LEU A 361 7.15 3.68 4.11
C LEU A 361 6.76 3.99 5.56
N LEU A 362 5.58 3.55 5.99
CA LEU A 362 5.05 3.82 7.33
C LEU A 362 5.70 2.89 8.37
N ALA A 363 6.07 1.68 7.98
CA ALA A 363 6.92 0.80 8.80
C ALA A 363 8.30 1.44 9.03
N ASN A 364 8.87 2.06 8.00
CA ASN A 364 10.14 2.80 8.10
C ASN A 364 10.02 4.02 9.02
N MET A 365 8.90 4.76 8.96
CA MET A 365 8.65 5.88 9.89
C MET A 365 8.55 5.39 11.35
N ALA A 366 7.82 4.29 11.60
CA ALA A 366 7.69 3.72 12.94
C ALA A 366 9.03 3.20 13.49
N ALA A 367 9.85 2.56 12.64
CA ALA A 367 11.20 2.14 13.02
C ALA A 367 12.10 3.35 13.33
N ALA A 368 12.06 4.40 12.51
CA ALA A 368 12.79 5.64 12.76
C ALA A 368 12.35 6.31 14.08
N TYR A 369 11.07 6.28 14.41
CA TYR A 369 10.53 6.77 15.68
C TYR A 369 11.12 6.01 16.87
N ALA A 370 11.11 4.67 16.81
CA ALA A 370 11.71 3.82 17.84
C ALA A 370 13.24 4.01 17.94
N ILE A 371 13.95 4.24 16.83
CA ILE A 371 15.38 4.56 16.83
C ILE A 371 15.64 5.93 17.47
N TYR A 372 14.81 6.92 17.19
CA TYR A 372 14.99 8.27 17.71
C TYR A 372 14.73 8.36 19.22
N HIS A 373 13.67 7.73 19.70
CA HIS A 373 13.29 7.74 21.12
C HIS A 373 13.98 6.65 21.94
N GLY A 374 14.06 5.44 21.40
CA GLY A 374 14.57 4.26 22.09
C GLY A 374 13.75 3.76 23.24
N PRO A 375 14.26 2.75 23.97
CA PRO A 375 13.50 2.18 25.07
C PRO A 375 13.20 3.22 26.16
N GLU A 376 14.13 4.13 26.47
CA GLU A 376 13.93 5.15 27.49
C GLU A 376 12.90 6.20 27.07
N GLY A 377 13.01 6.71 25.84
CA GLY A 377 12.07 7.71 25.32
C GLY A 377 10.67 7.14 25.16
N LEU A 378 10.54 5.93 24.60
CA LEU A 378 9.25 5.25 24.46
C LEU A 378 8.61 4.96 25.83
N LYS A 379 9.41 4.53 26.82
CA LYS A 379 8.93 4.35 28.20
C LYS A 379 8.43 5.68 28.79
N ALA A 380 9.15 6.78 28.57
CA ALA A 380 8.74 8.09 29.07
C ALA A 380 7.42 8.54 28.43
N ILE A 381 7.25 8.35 27.12
CA ILE A 381 6.01 8.63 26.41
C ILE A 381 4.85 7.80 26.97
N ALA A 382 5.04 6.48 27.12
CA ALA A 382 4.03 5.60 27.70
C ALA A 382 3.67 5.97 29.14
N THR A 383 4.68 6.30 29.95
CA THR A 383 4.51 6.71 31.36
C THR A 383 3.70 7.99 31.44
N ARG A 384 3.97 8.93 30.54
CA ARG A 384 3.22 10.17 30.44
C ARG A 384 1.76 9.91 30.06
N ALA A 385 1.49 9.14 29.01
CA ALA A 385 0.11 8.82 28.60
C ALA A 385 -0.70 8.18 29.75
N ASN A 386 -0.11 7.20 30.44
CA ASN A 386 -0.70 6.57 31.62
C ASN A 386 -0.89 7.54 32.80
N LEU A 387 0.05 8.47 33.04
CA LEU A 387 -0.10 9.52 34.05
C LEU A 387 -1.30 10.44 33.76
N TYR A 388 -1.53 10.81 32.51
CA TYR A 388 -2.67 11.64 32.12
C TYR A 388 -3.99 10.89 32.28
N ALA A 389 -4.03 9.59 31.98
CA ALA A 389 -5.18 8.74 32.29
C ALA A 389 -5.42 8.70 33.81
N ALA A 390 -4.39 8.44 34.62
CA ALA A 390 -4.48 8.44 36.08
C ALA A 390 -4.90 9.81 36.65
N THR A 391 -4.48 10.90 36.03
CA THR A 391 -4.88 12.27 36.42
C THR A 391 -6.35 12.52 36.12
N LEU A 392 -6.87 12.00 34.99
CA LEU A 392 -8.31 12.06 34.71
C LEU A 392 -9.10 11.25 35.75
N VAL A 393 -8.65 10.04 36.11
CA VAL A 393 -9.27 9.25 37.19
C VAL A 393 -9.31 10.04 38.50
N ALA A 394 -8.18 10.62 38.93
CA ALA A 394 -8.11 11.43 40.15
C ALA A 394 -9.05 12.65 40.09
N GLY A 395 -9.18 13.27 38.92
CA GLY A 395 -10.10 14.40 38.70
C GLY A 395 -11.57 14.00 38.78
N LEU A 396 -11.94 12.86 38.21
CA LEU A 396 -13.30 12.30 38.32
C LEU A 396 -13.62 11.94 39.77
N GLU A 397 -12.73 11.23 40.47
CA GLU A 397 -12.90 10.89 41.90
C GLU A 397 -13.16 12.14 42.76
N LYS A 398 -12.47 13.25 42.47
CA LYS A 398 -12.52 14.47 43.28
C LYS A 398 -13.68 15.40 42.93
N PHE A 399 -13.93 15.59 41.63
CA PHE A 399 -14.82 16.67 41.14
C PHE A 399 -16.11 16.14 40.52
N SER A 400 -16.16 14.86 40.12
CA SER A 400 -17.35 14.24 39.53
C SER A 400 -17.56 12.82 40.11
N PRO A 401 -17.79 12.69 41.44
CA PRO A 401 -17.90 11.38 42.11
C PRO A 401 -19.10 10.54 41.63
N GLN A 402 -20.00 11.12 40.83
CA GLN A 402 -21.06 10.42 40.13
C GLN A 402 -20.54 9.60 38.92
N CYS A 403 -19.41 9.98 38.32
CA CYS A 403 -18.76 9.22 37.26
C CYS A 403 -17.94 8.08 37.86
N GLN A 404 -18.11 6.86 37.34
CA GLN A 404 -17.36 5.69 37.80
C GLN A 404 -16.46 5.16 36.69
N VAL A 405 -15.17 4.99 36.97
CA VAL A 405 -14.23 4.35 36.03
C VAL A 405 -14.37 2.83 36.16
N VAL A 406 -14.95 2.19 35.15
CA VAL A 406 -15.29 0.75 35.13
C VAL A 406 -14.03 -0.11 35.19
N ASN A 407 -13.02 0.22 34.38
CA ASN A 407 -11.73 -0.45 34.33
C ASN A 407 -10.69 0.18 35.29
N GLY A 408 -11.12 0.93 36.30
CA GLY A 408 -10.23 1.68 37.20
C GLY A 408 -9.23 0.84 38.00
N GLN A 409 -9.39 -0.48 38.02
CA GLN A 409 -8.46 -1.42 38.64
C GLN A 409 -7.21 -1.71 37.80
N ALA A 410 -7.34 -1.74 36.46
CA ALA A 410 -6.26 -2.13 35.57
C ALA A 410 -6.42 -1.51 34.18
N PHE A 411 -5.60 -0.51 33.86
CA PHE A 411 -5.61 0.21 32.59
C PHE A 411 -4.22 0.74 32.20
N PHE A 412 -4.01 0.97 30.91
CA PHE A 412 -2.83 1.66 30.39
C PHE A 412 -3.14 3.14 30.14
N ASP A 413 -3.80 3.47 29.04
CA ASP A 413 -4.09 4.86 28.62
C ASP A 413 -5.57 5.09 28.27
N THR A 414 -6.39 4.04 28.25
CA THR A 414 -7.83 4.11 27.95
C THR A 414 -8.66 3.85 29.20
N LEU A 415 -9.65 4.72 29.42
CA LEU A 415 -10.64 4.61 30.50
C LEU A 415 -12.03 4.38 29.93
N GLU A 416 -12.76 3.46 30.55
CA GLU A 416 -14.19 3.26 30.38
C GLU A 416 -14.92 3.91 31.56
N ILE A 417 -15.71 4.94 31.29
CA ILE A 417 -16.34 5.78 32.31
C ILE A 417 -17.86 5.60 32.23
N ASP A 418 -18.45 5.08 33.29
CA ASP A 418 -19.88 5.00 33.51
C ASP A 418 -20.42 6.35 34.01
N VAL A 419 -21.36 6.91 33.24
CA VAL A 419 -22.03 8.19 33.49
C VAL A 419 -23.51 8.00 33.88
N SER A 420 -23.95 6.77 34.16
CA SER A 420 -25.35 6.42 34.51
C SER A 420 -25.90 7.14 35.74
N ARG A 421 -25.03 7.65 36.62
CA ARG A 421 -25.39 8.43 37.82
C ARG A 421 -25.29 9.94 37.62
N THR A 422 -24.83 10.39 36.45
CA THR A 422 -24.79 11.81 36.07
C THR A 422 -26.17 12.27 35.56
N SER A 423 -26.34 13.56 35.31
CA SER A 423 -27.56 14.07 34.67
C SER A 423 -27.56 13.97 33.15
N LYS A 424 -26.44 13.54 32.55
CA LYS A 424 -26.21 13.44 31.11
C LYS A 424 -26.06 11.99 30.64
N SER A 425 -26.55 11.71 29.45
CA SER A 425 -26.19 10.51 28.70
C SER A 425 -24.75 10.59 28.18
N ALA A 426 -24.18 9.45 27.78
CA ALA A 426 -22.85 9.40 27.16
C ALA A 426 -22.76 10.28 25.89
N SER A 427 -23.83 10.33 25.09
CA SER A 427 -23.91 11.19 23.91
C SER A 427 -23.90 12.68 24.25
N GLU A 428 -24.55 13.09 25.35
CA GLU A 428 -24.52 14.48 25.83
C GLU A 428 -23.17 14.87 26.42
N VAL A 429 -22.48 13.95 27.10
CA VAL A 429 -21.08 14.13 27.52
C VAL A 429 -20.17 14.30 26.30
N ALA A 430 -20.34 13.49 25.26
CA ALA A 430 -19.56 13.60 24.03
C ALA A 430 -19.84 14.90 23.26
N ALA A 431 -21.08 15.37 23.24
CA ALA A 431 -21.44 16.66 22.67
C ALA A 431 -20.79 17.83 23.46
N GLU A 432 -20.80 17.75 24.79
CA GLU A 432 -20.14 18.75 25.64
C GLU A 432 -18.61 18.76 25.45
N ALA A 433 -18.00 17.59 25.32
CA ALA A 433 -16.58 17.44 24.98
C ALA A 433 -16.29 18.12 23.63
N THR A 434 -17.10 17.83 22.61
CA THR A 434 -16.97 18.43 21.25
C THR A 434 -17.06 19.95 21.30
N ASN A 435 -18.03 20.50 22.06
CA ASN A 435 -18.18 21.94 22.26
C ASN A 435 -16.94 22.60 22.92
N ARG A 436 -16.12 21.82 23.62
CA ARG A 436 -14.87 22.25 24.26
C ARG A 436 -13.63 21.95 23.41
N GLY A 437 -13.82 21.39 22.23
CA GLY A 437 -12.79 21.14 21.23
C GLY A 437 -12.07 19.79 21.38
N VAL A 438 -12.69 18.80 22.03
CA VAL A 438 -12.14 17.44 22.16
C VAL A 438 -13.20 16.38 21.85
N ASN A 439 -12.80 15.26 21.26
CA ASN A 439 -13.71 14.13 21.02
C ASN A 439 -13.49 13.00 22.02
N VAL A 440 -14.55 12.33 22.44
CA VAL A 440 -14.52 11.11 23.25
C VAL A 440 -15.35 10.02 22.57
N ARG A 441 -15.12 8.75 22.93
CA ARG A 441 -15.87 7.62 22.37
C ARG A 441 -17.19 7.45 23.11
N VAL A 442 -18.31 7.42 22.39
CA VAL A 442 -19.57 6.89 22.94
C VAL A 442 -19.52 5.36 22.82
N ILE A 443 -19.55 4.64 23.95
CA ILE A 443 -19.55 3.17 23.98
C ILE A 443 -20.99 2.65 23.86
N ASP A 444 -21.89 3.23 24.67
CA ASP A 444 -23.34 3.04 24.62
C ASP A 444 -24.03 4.26 25.26
N GLU A 445 -25.30 4.13 25.67
CA GLU A 445 -26.08 5.23 26.28
C GLU A 445 -25.49 5.76 27.60
N GLN A 446 -24.75 4.94 28.34
CA GLN A 446 -24.29 5.22 29.71
C GLN A 446 -22.77 5.18 29.88
N ARG A 447 -22.01 4.77 28.85
CA ARG A 447 -20.55 4.61 28.95
C ARG A 447 -19.81 5.44 27.91
N VAL A 448 -18.76 6.12 28.36
CA VAL A 448 -17.85 6.93 27.55
C VAL A 448 -16.44 6.35 27.62
N GLY A 449 -15.78 6.22 26.48
CA GLY A 449 -14.37 5.84 26.38
C GLY A 449 -13.47 7.05 26.17
N VAL A 450 -12.35 7.12 26.89
CA VAL A 450 -11.35 8.19 26.75
C VAL A 450 -9.96 7.56 26.67
N SER A 451 -9.25 7.75 25.56
CA SER A 451 -7.91 7.18 25.31
C SER A 451 -6.85 8.28 25.17
N MET A 452 -5.82 8.23 25.99
CA MET A 452 -4.78 9.26 26.05
C MET A 452 -3.71 9.07 24.98
N GLY A 453 -3.51 10.09 24.13
CA GLY A 453 -2.44 10.14 23.15
C GLY A 453 -1.15 10.78 23.68
N GLU A 454 -0.14 10.87 22.81
CA GLU A 454 1.17 11.45 23.16
C GLU A 454 1.10 12.96 23.44
N SER A 455 0.28 13.71 22.70
CA SER A 455 0.23 15.18 22.79
C SER A 455 -0.73 15.72 23.87
N VAL A 456 -1.37 14.86 24.66
CA VAL A 456 -2.32 15.27 25.71
C VAL A 456 -1.66 16.26 26.68
N ASP A 457 -2.37 17.29 27.13
CA ASP A 457 -1.91 18.22 28.17
C ASP A 457 -2.95 18.45 29.27
N LEU A 458 -2.64 19.33 30.24
CA LEU A 458 -3.54 19.60 31.37
C LEU A 458 -4.77 20.42 30.96
N GLU A 459 -4.69 21.23 29.91
CA GLU A 459 -5.85 21.96 29.39
C GLU A 459 -6.84 21.01 28.72
N ASP A 460 -6.34 19.96 28.07
CA ASP A 460 -7.19 18.88 27.57
C ASP A 460 -7.92 18.16 28.71
N LEU A 461 -7.23 17.87 29.82
CA LEU A 461 -7.88 17.27 30.99
C LEU A 461 -8.95 18.19 31.60
N LYS A 462 -8.72 19.50 31.64
CA LYS A 462 -9.75 20.47 32.08
C LYS A 462 -10.98 20.37 31.18
N LYS A 463 -10.81 20.37 29.85
CA LYS A 463 -11.92 20.24 28.89
C LYS A 463 -12.71 18.95 29.10
N LEU A 464 -12.01 17.83 29.34
CA LEU A 464 -12.63 16.54 29.63
C LEU A 464 -13.42 16.58 30.94
N LEU A 465 -12.83 17.05 32.05
CA LEU A 465 -13.52 17.14 33.34
C LEU A 465 -14.79 18.00 33.26
N LEU A 466 -14.73 19.14 32.56
CA LEU A 466 -15.90 19.98 32.32
C LEU A 466 -16.98 19.27 31.50
N ALA A 467 -16.60 18.38 30.58
CA ALA A 467 -17.56 17.55 29.85
C ALA A 467 -18.28 16.55 30.77
N PHE A 468 -17.59 16.04 31.79
CA PHE A 468 -18.13 15.15 32.83
C PHE A 468 -18.80 15.89 34.01
N GLU A 469 -19.55 16.95 33.70
CA GLU A 469 -20.37 17.73 34.66
C GLU A 469 -19.62 18.42 35.80
N VAL A 470 -18.31 18.63 35.69
CA VAL A 470 -17.58 19.45 36.65
C VAL A 470 -17.84 20.93 36.36
N ALA A 471 -18.18 21.73 37.39
CA ALA A 471 -18.33 23.17 37.23
C ALA A 471 -16.97 23.86 37.08
N GLU A 472 -16.88 24.87 36.20
CA GLU A 472 -15.63 25.58 35.94
C GLU A 472 -15.03 26.25 37.18
N ASN A 473 -15.88 26.75 38.07
CA ASN A 473 -15.46 27.38 39.33
C ASN A 473 -14.88 26.39 40.35
N ASP A 474 -15.15 25.08 40.19
CA ASP A 474 -14.66 24.02 41.09
C ASP A 474 -13.29 23.50 40.65
N LEU A 475 -12.88 23.77 39.41
CA LEU A 475 -11.57 23.38 38.91
C LEU A 475 -10.48 24.32 39.44
N PRO A 476 -9.35 23.78 39.93
CA PRO A 476 -8.21 24.60 40.32
C PRO A 476 -7.53 25.20 39.09
N LYS A 477 -6.79 26.29 39.32
CA LYS A 477 -5.99 26.93 38.25
C LYS A 477 -4.95 25.96 37.68
N ASP A 478 -4.30 25.20 38.56
CA ASP A 478 -3.35 24.15 38.23
C ASP A 478 -3.88 22.79 38.69
N LEU A 479 -4.22 21.92 37.74
CA LEU A 479 -4.67 20.56 38.03
C LEU A 479 -3.57 19.72 38.68
N SER A 480 -2.31 19.95 38.31
CA SER A 480 -1.18 19.14 38.79
C SER A 480 -0.91 19.34 40.28
N GLU A 481 -1.08 20.56 40.79
CA GLU A 481 -0.91 20.85 42.23
C GLU A 481 -1.93 20.09 43.08
N VAL A 482 -3.18 19.99 42.59
CA VAL A 482 -4.30 19.47 43.38
C VAL A 482 -4.53 17.97 43.16
N LEU A 483 -4.26 17.45 41.97
CA LEU A 483 -4.48 16.05 41.59
C LEU A 483 -3.19 15.23 41.54
N GLY A 484 -2.02 15.88 41.45
CA GLY A 484 -0.75 15.22 41.14
C GLY A 484 -0.40 14.07 42.08
N ALA A 485 -0.47 14.28 43.40
CA ALA A 485 -0.16 13.22 44.36
C ALA A 485 -1.05 11.97 44.17
N ARG A 486 -2.37 12.19 44.06
CA ARG A 486 -3.35 11.13 43.83
C ARG A 486 -3.17 10.45 42.46
N ALA A 487 -2.87 11.23 41.43
CA ALA A 487 -2.59 10.70 40.09
C ALA A 487 -1.38 9.76 40.09
N HIS A 488 -0.31 10.08 40.82
CA HIS A 488 0.86 9.21 40.94
C HIS A 488 0.54 7.91 41.71
N GLU A 489 -0.27 7.96 42.77
CA GLU A 489 -0.74 6.76 43.48
C GLU A 489 -1.54 5.83 42.57
N ILE A 490 -2.47 6.39 41.79
CA ILE A 490 -3.26 5.65 40.81
C ILE A 490 -2.33 5.08 39.73
N GLN A 491 -1.41 5.88 39.20
CA GLN A 491 -0.45 5.45 38.18
C GLN A 491 0.35 4.23 38.65
N GLN A 492 0.83 4.25 39.89
CA GLN A 492 1.59 3.18 40.53
C GLN A 492 0.81 1.88 40.73
N THR A 493 -0.50 1.87 40.54
CA THR A 493 -1.36 0.68 40.70
C THR A 493 -2.20 0.37 39.47
N SER A 494 -2.27 1.30 38.51
CA SER A 494 -3.05 1.17 37.26
C SER A 494 -2.62 -0.01 36.38
N ILE A 495 -1.35 -0.42 36.47
CA ILE A 495 -0.88 -1.69 35.92
C ILE A 495 -0.55 -2.62 37.10
N PRO A 496 -1.29 -3.73 37.28
CA PRO A 496 -1.00 -4.72 38.33
C PRO A 496 0.44 -5.23 38.27
N GLU A 497 1.05 -5.51 39.43
CA GLU A 497 2.48 -5.87 39.52
C GLU A 497 2.84 -7.08 38.64
N GLU A 498 1.96 -8.07 38.58
CA GLU A 498 2.12 -9.29 37.79
C GLU A 498 2.00 -9.06 36.26
N LEU A 499 1.47 -7.91 35.84
CA LEU A 499 1.33 -7.54 34.42
C LEU A 499 2.33 -6.46 34.01
N ARG A 500 3.24 -6.05 34.90
CA ARG A 500 4.30 -5.10 34.55
C ARG A 500 5.41 -5.81 33.81
N ARG A 501 5.81 -5.21 32.70
CA ARG A 501 7.00 -5.61 31.96
C ARG A 501 8.24 -5.49 32.85
N THR A 502 8.98 -6.59 32.93
CA THR A 502 10.27 -6.64 33.63
C THR A 502 11.44 -6.91 32.69
N THR A 503 11.19 -7.48 31.50
CA THR A 503 12.22 -7.71 30.49
C THR A 503 12.66 -6.41 29.81
N PRO A 504 13.94 -6.28 29.45
CA PRO A 504 14.37 -5.22 28.54
C PRO A 504 13.76 -5.37 27.14
N TYR A 505 13.85 -4.31 26.34
CA TYR A 505 13.41 -4.26 24.94
C TYR A 505 14.18 -3.16 24.21
N LEU A 506 14.18 -3.26 22.88
CA LEU A 506 15.03 -2.45 21.99
C LEU A 506 16.51 -2.51 22.39
N GLU A 507 16.99 -3.68 22.83
CA GLU A 507 18.36 -3.94 23.24
C GLU A 507 19.35 -3.86 22.07
N HIS A 508 18.87 -4.05 20.83
CA HIS A 508 19.75 -3.89 19.69
C HIS A 508 20.32 -2.47 19.63
N LYS A 509 21.64 -2.37 19.45
CA LYS A 509 22.39 -1.11 19.46
C LYS A 509 21.85 -0.03 18.51
N ILE A 510 21.13 -0.41 17.45
CA ILE A 510 20.52 0.56 16.54
C ILE A 510 19.59 1.52 17.27
N PHE A 511 18.83 1.01 18.23
CA PHE A 511 17.89 1.76 19.04
C PHE A 511 18.58 2.47 20.20
N HIS A 512 19.90 2.71 20.15
CA HIS A 512 20.63 3.53 21.12
C HIS A 512 21.61 4.53 20.47
N LYS A 513 21.85 4.43 19.16
CA LYS A 513 22.89 5.20 18.45
C LYS A 513 22.45 6.58 17.98
N TYR A 514 21.23 6.73 17.46
CA TYR A 514 20.83 7.90 16.67
C TYR A 514 19.77 8.73 17.39
N ARG A 515 20.14 9.31 18.54
CA ARG A 515 19.24 10.03 19.46
C ARG A 515 19.18 11.53 19.23
N SER A 516 20.28 12.13 18.75
CA SER A 516 20.24 13.54 18.34
C SER A 516 19.66 13.68 16.94
N GLU A 517 19.01 14.81 16.66
CA GLU A 517 18.47 15.09 15.33
C GLU A 517 19.56 15.03 14.23
N THR A 518 20.78 15.48 14.54
CA THR A 518 21.91 15.41 13.60
C THR A 518 22.31 13.97 13.28
N GLU A 519 22.37 13.11 14.29
CA GLU A 519 22.71 11.69 14.11
C GLU A 519 21.63 10.95 13.35
N LEU A 520 20.35 11.16 13.71
CA LEU A 520 19.23 10.58 12.98
C LEU A 520 19.23 11.04 11.52
N THR A 521 19.37 12.34 11.27
CA THR A 521 19.39 12.88 9.89
C THR A 521 20.51 12.26 9.06
N ARG A 522 21.71 12.08 9.64
CA ARG A 522 22.83 11.40 8.97
C ARG A 522 22.53 9.93 8.70
N TYR A 523 21.94 9.22 9.66
CA TYR A 523 21.56 7.82 9.48
C TYR A 523 20.53 7.64 8.38
N LEU A 524 19.45 8.43 8.40
CA LEU A 524 18.41 8.40 7.37
C LEU A 524 18.99 8.72 5.99
N LYS A 525 19.90 9.69 5.89
CA LYS A 525 20.58 9.99 4.62
C LYS A 525 21.52 8.86 4.19
N GLN A 526 22.23 8.23 5.12
CA GLN A 526 23.11 7.10 4.82
C GLN A 526 22.31 5.92 4.24
N LEU A 527 21.12 5.63 4.76
CA LEU A 527 20.24 4.61 4.20
C LEU A 527 19.65 5.02 2.85
N GLU A 528 19.21 6.27 2.70
CA GLU A 528 18.74 6.81 1.42
C GLU A 528 19.80 6.66 0.32
N ASP A 529 21.09 6.88 0.64
CA ASP A 529 22.17 6.75 -0.34
C ASP A 529 22.44 5.30 -0.77
N LYS A 530 22.00 4.31 0.02
CA LYS A 530 22.04 2.88 -0.32
C LYS A 530 20.88 2.46 -1.24
N ASP A 531 19.96 3.35 -1.58
CA ASP A 531 18.76 3.04 -2.35
C ASP A 531 18.73 3.80 -3.69
N LEU A 532 18.39 3.06 -4.76
CA LEU A 532 18.06 3.65 -6.05
C LEU A 532 16.55 3.95 -6.08
N ALA A 533 16.23 5.22 -6.31
CA ALA A 533 14.87 5.77 -6.36
C ALA A 533 14.72 6.72 -7.57
N LEU A 534 13.51 7.24 -7.84
CA LEU A 534 13.22 8.04 -9.05
C LEU A 534 13.92 9.41 -9.07
N ASN A 535 14.46 9.86 -7.94
CA ASN A 535 15.31 11.06 -7.90
C ASN A 535 16.72 10.83 -8.49
N ARG A 536 17.06 9.61 -8.93
CA ARG A 536 18.34 9.27 -9.56
C ARG A 536 18.22 8.92 -11.04
N SER A 537 17.32 8.00 -11.37
CA SER A 537 17.12 7.48 -12.72
C SER A 537 15.76 6.79 -12.86
N MET A 538 15.36 6.53 -14.10
CA MET A 538 14.18 5.75 -14.43
C MET A 538 14.23 4.36 -13.77
N ILE A 539 13.12 3.97 -13.15
CA ILE A 539 12.87 2.60 -12.69
C ILE A 539 11.77 1.99 -13.58
N SER A 540 12.15 1.29 -14.64
CA SER A 540 11.20 0.83 -15.67
C SER A 540 10.52 -0.50 -15.33
N LEU A 541 9.97 -0.63 -14.13
CA LEU A 541 9.27 -1.83 -13.68
C LEU A 541 7.93 -1.99 -14.39
N GLY A 542 7.81 -3.00 -15.26
CA GLY A 542 6.53 -3.43 -15.84
C GLY A 542 5.46 -3.72 -14.78
N SER A 543 4.22 -3.36 -15.09
CA SER A 543 3.03 -3.44 -14.24
C SER A 543 3.12 -2.64 -12.93
N CYS A 544 4.05 -1.68 -12.84
CA CYS A 544 4.23 -0.85 -11.64
C CYS A 544 3.97 0.63 -11.88
N THR A 545 4.04 1.11 -13.12
CA THR A 545 3.84 2.52 -13.49
C THR A 545 4.63 3.47 -12.58
N MET A 546 5.96 3.41 -12.64
CA MET A 546 6.86 4.25 -11.86
C MET A 546 6.91 5.70 -12.40
N LYS A 547 5.76 6.36 -12.44
CA LYS A 547 5.59 7.73 -12.94
C LYS A 547 6.00 8.78 -11.91
N LEU A 548 5.94 10.05 -12.29
CA LEU A 548 6.16 11.17 -11.38
C LEU A 548 5.18 11.10 -10.19
N ASN A 549 5.71 11.26 -8.97
CA ASN A 549 4.95 11.65 -7.79
C ASN A 549 5.27 13.12 -7.50
N ALA A 550 4.40 14.04 -7.93
CA ALA A 550 4.74 15.46 -7.96
C ALA A 550 4.67 16.10 -6.57
N VAL A 551 5.60 17.01 -6.27
CA VAL A 551 5.66 17.68 -4.96
C VAL A 551 4.34 18.41 -4.63
N ALA A 552 3.68 19.01 -5.63
CA ALA A 552 2.38 19.65 -5.44
C ALA A 552 1.28 18.65 -5.03
N GLU A 553 1.33 17.41 -5.52
CA GLU A 553 0.39 16.35 -5.15
C GLU A 553 0.63 15.82 -3.74
N LEU A 554 1.90 15.74 -3.32
CA LEU A 554 2.33 15.22 -2.02
C LEU A 554 2.22 16.25 -0.89
N ALA A 555 2.43 17.54 -1.15
CA ALA A 555 2.42 18.59 -0.11
C ALA A 555 1.19 18.54 0.85
N PRO A 556 -0.04 18.25 0.38
CA PRO A 556 -1.22 18.20 1.24
C PRO A 556 -1.21 17.07 2.28
N ILE A 557 -0.50 15.96 2.04
CA ILE A 557 -0.54 14.80 2.96
C ILE A 557 0.13 15.10 4.30
N SER A 558 0.82 16.24 4.42
CA SER A 558 1.47 16.70 5.64
C SER A 558 0.81 17.96 6.24
N TRP A 559 -0.35 18.38 5.71
CA TRP A 559 -1.16 19.45 6.29
C TRP A 559 -1.86 18.95 7.56
N PRO A 560 -1.85 19.74 8.66
CA PRO A 560 -2.57 19.41 9.89
C PRO A 560 -4.03 18.99 9.67
N GLU A 561 -4.68 19.67 8.72
CA GLU A 561 -6.11 19.50 8.42
C GLU A 561 -6.46 18.12 7.84
N PHE A 562 -5.48 17.41 7.29
CA PHE A 562 -5.60 16.03 6.85
C PHE A 562 -4.94 15.05 7.84
N THR A 563 -3.82 15.42 8.45
CA THR A 563 -3.05 14.51 9.31
C THR A 563 -3.68 14.24 10.69
N ASN A 564 -4.37 15.21 11.28
CA ASN A 564 -4.81 15.16 12.68
C ASN A 564 -6.23 14.62 12.90
N LEU A 565 -6.95 14.26 11.83
CA LEU A 565 -8.32 13.76 11.96
C LEU A 565 -8.34 12.27 12.33
N HIS A 566 -9.11 11.92 13.37
CA HIS A 566 -9.37 10.54 13.75
C HIS A 566 -10.42 9.92 12.80
N PRO A 567 -10.29 8.65 12.34
CA PRO A 567 -11.20 8.06 11.34
C PRO A 567 -12.68 7.97 11.75
N PHE A 568 -12.95 8.00 13.06
CA PHE A 568 -14.30 7.89 13.63
C PHE A 568 -14.79 9.18 14.29
N VAL A 569 -14.27 10.35 13.91
CA VAL A 569 -14.88 11.61 14.34
C VAL A 569 -16.32 11.72 13.84
N PRO A 570 -17.18 12.51 14.53
CA PRO A 570 -18.48 12.91 14.01
C PRO A 570 -18.41 13.45 12.57
N GLU A 571 -19.44 13.15 11.77
CA GLU A 571 -19.41 13.41 10.33
C GLU A 571 -19.19 14.89 9.97
N ASP A 572 -19.75 15.80 10.78
CA ASP A 572 -19.65 17.25 10.66
C ASP A 572 -18.23 17.81 10.88
N GLN A 573 -17.32 17.00 11.43
CA GLN A 573 -15.90 17.35 11.60
C GLN A 573 -15.04 16.97 10.40
N SER A 574 -15.57 16.15 9.49
CA SER A 574 -14.84 15.54 8.35
C SER A 574 -15.32 16.06 6.99
N VAL A 575 -16.02 17.20 6.95
CA VAL A 575 -16.66 17.74 5.73
C VAL A 575 -15.67 17.89 4.58
N GLY A 576 -14.47 18.42 4.85
CA GLY A 576 -13.41 18.57 3.85
C GLY A 576 -12.95 17.25 3.25
N TYR A 577 -12.73 16.23 4.10
CA TYR A 577 -12.42 14.87 3.64
C TYR A 577 -13.54 14.26 2.81
N ARG A 578 -14.79 14.44 3.23
CA ARG A 578 -15.94 13.87 2.52
C ARG A 578 -16.13 14.47 1.14
N GLU A 579 -16.07 15.79 1.02
CA GLU A 579 -16.12 16.46 -0.28
C GLU A 579 -14.94 16.07 -1.19
N LEU A 580 -13.74 15.91 -0.62
CA LEU A 580 -12.57 15.41 -1.34
C LEU A 580 -12.82 14.00 -1.89
N ILE A 581 -13.27 13.08 -1.03
CA ILE A 581 -13.50 11.67 -1.38
C ILE A 581 -14.62 11.54 -2.39
N GLU A 582 -15.75 12.23 -2.20
CA GLU A 582 -16.88 12.23 -3.11
C GLU A 582 -16.47 12.77 -4.49
N SER A 583 -15.77 13.90 -4.56
CA SER A 583 -15.31 14.47 -5.84
C SER A 583 -14.25 13.61 -6.54
N LEU A 584 -13.35 12.97 -5.78
CA LEU A 584 -12.41 11.98 -6.32
C LEU A 584 -13.15 10.77 -6.89
N ASN A 585 -14.05 10.17 -6.11
CA ASN A 585 -14.83 9.00 -6.52
C ASN A 585 -15.69 9.28 -7.74
N HIS A 586 -16.30 10.47 -7.82
CA HIS A 586 -17.01 10.91 -9.02
C HIS A 586 -16.08 10.97 -10.24
N SER A 587 -14.90 11.57 -10.10
CA SER A 587 -13.93 11.64 -11.20
C SER A 587 -13.45 10.26 -11.64
N LEU A 588 -13.21 9.34 -10.69
CA LEU A 588 -12.84 7.96 -10.97
C LEU A 588 -13.99 7.19 -11.65
N ALA A 589 -15.24 7.42 -11.24
CA ALA A 589 -16.42 6.83 -11.88
C ALA A 589 -16.54 7.28 -13.35
N VAL A 590 -16.34 8.57 -13.62
CA VAL A 590 -16.30 9.12 -14.99
C VAL A 590 -15.17 8.49 -15.81
N ILE A 591 -13.94 8.45 -15.27
CA ILE A 591 -12.76 7.88 -15.93
C ILE A 591 -12.98 6.41 -16.29
N THR A 592 -13.62 5.66 -15.40
CA THR A 592 -13.82 4.21 -15.57
C THR A 592 -15.11 3.85 -16.29
N GLY A 593 -16.04 4.79 -16.47
CA GLY A 593 -17.37 4.52 -17.04
C GLY A 593 -18.29 3.75 -16.09
N PHE A 594 -18.05 3.84 -14.78
CA PHE A 594 -18.82 3.15 -13.74
C PHE A 594 -19.82 4.07 -13.05
N SER A 595 -20.75 3.46 -12.31
CA SER A 595 -21.85 4.14 -11.62
C SER A 595 -21.48 4.62 -10.22
N ALA A 596 -20.59 3.88 -9.54
CA ALA A 596 -20.17 4.17 -8.18
C ALA A 596 -18.73 3.69 -7.92
N VAL A 597 -18.07 4.29 -6.94
CA VAL A 597 -16.69 3.97 -6.55
C VAL A 597 -16.57 3.86 -5.02
N SER A 598 -15.78 2.90 -4.55
CA SER A 598 -15.36 2.82 -3.15
C SER A 598 -13.84 2.91 -3.03
N THR A 599 -13.34 3.83 -2.21
CA THR A 599 -11.92 4.01 -1.84
C THR A 599 -11.51 3.23 -0.60
N GLN A 600 -12.43 2.49 0.03
CA GLN A 600 -12.15 1.72 1.24
C GLN A 600 -10.96 0.74 1.09
N PRO A 601 -10.77 0.02 -0.03
CA PRO A 601 -9.67 -0.94 -0.16
C PRO A 601 -8.29 -0.26 -0.20
N GLN A 602 -7.40 -0.64 0.72
CA GLN A 602 -6.08 -0.02 0.92
C GLN A 602 -4.96 -0.56 0.01
N SER A 603 -5.27 -1.44 -0.95
CA SER A 603 -4.30 -1.95 -1.93
C SER A 603 -5.02 -2.54 -3.13
N GLY A 604 -4.32 -2.73 -4.26
CA GLY A 604 -4.92 -3.35 -5.44
C GLY A 604 -5.47 -4.75 -5.15
N ALA A 605 -4.74 -5.57 -4.39
CA ALA A 605 -5.19 -6.89 -3.95
C ALA A 605 -6.45 -6.82 -3.05
N GLN A 606 -6.56 -5.81 -2.18
CA GLN A 606 -7.82 -5.57 -1.44
C GLN A 606 -8.95 -5.10 -2.36
N GLY A 607 -8.64 -4.36 -3.42
CA GLY A 607 -9.61 -3.98 -4.46
C GLY A 607 -10.14 -5.19 -5.24
N GLU A 608 -9.28 -6.15 -5.58
CA GLU A 608 -9.69 -7.44 -6.12
C GLU A 608 -10.62 -8.19 -5.17
N TYR A 609 -10.20 -8.38 -3.92
CA TYR A 609 -11.02 -9.03 -2.91
C TYR A 609 -12.38 -8.32 -2.75
N ALA A 610 -12.39 -7.00 -2.61
CA ALA A 610 -13.62 -6.20 -2.44
C ALA A 610 -14.55 -6.27 -3.66
N GLY A 611 -14.00 -6.24 -4.89
CA GLY A 611 -14.81 -6.38 -6.10
C GLY A 611 -15.43 -7.77 -6.22
N LEU A 612 -14.67 -8.83 -5.90
CA LEU A 612 -15.19 -10.20 -5.87
C LEU A 612 -16.24 -10.39 -4.77
N LEU A 613 -16.07 -9.77 -3.60
CA LEU A 613 -17.10 -9.77 -2.55
C LEU A 613 -18.38 -9.03 -2.98
N THR A 614 -18.24 -7.93 -3.72
CA THR A 614 -19.37 -7.19 -4.31
C THR A 614 -20.15 -8.10 -5.25
N ILE A 615 -19.47 -8.83 -6.16
CA ILE A 615 -20.08 -9.83 -7.05
C ILE A 615 -20.80 -10.92 -6.26
N ARG A 616 -20.15 -11.50 -5.24
CA ARG A 616 -20.77 -12.56 -4.42
C ARG A 616 -21.99 -12.07 -3.68
N SER A 617 -21.95 -10.85 -3.16
CA SER A 617 -23.06 -10.25 -2.42
C SER A 617 -24.26 -10.00 -3.34
N TYR A 618 -24.02 -9.48 -4.55
CA TYR A 618 -25.03 -9.37 -5.60
C TYR A 618 -25.64 -10.74 -5.94
N GLN A 619 -24.81 -11.75 -6.20
CA GLN A 619 -25.27 -13.09 -6.55
C GLN A 619 -26.09 -13.74 -5.42
N ARG A 620 -25.70 -13.56 -4.16
CA ARG A 620 -26.50 -14.03 -3.01
C ARG A 620 -27.86 -13.34 -2.97
N ALA A 621 -27.89 -12.02 -3.15
CA ALA A 621 -29.11 -11.24 -3.10
C ALA A 621 -30.11 -11.58 -4.24
N CYS A 622 -29.62 -12.01 -5.41
CA CYS A 622 -30.47 -12.47 -6.51
C CYS A 622 -30.72 -14.00 -6.53
N GLY A 623 -30.41 -14.72 -5.44
CA GLY A 623 -30.65 -16.17 -5.31
C GLY A 623 -29.66 -17.06 -6.06
N GLN A 624 -28.57 -16.49 -6.57
CA GLN A 624 -27.48 -17.14 -7.31
C GLN A 624 -26.21 -17.36 -6.48
N GLY A 625 -26.32 -17.37 -5.14
CA GLY A 625 -25.18 -17.48 -4.22
C GLY A 625 -24.40 -18.80 -4.28
N HIS A 626 -24.89 -19.80 -5.01
CA HIS A 626 -24.19 -21.06 -5.28
C HIS A 626 -23.04 -20.91 -6.28
N ARG A 627 -23.05 -19.85 -7.11
CA ARG A 627 -22.00 -19.55 -8.07
C ARG A 627 -20.71 -19.19 -7.36
N ASN A 628 -19.66 -19.97 -7.59
CA ASN A 628 -18.37 -19.79 -6.93
C ASN A 628 -17.16 -20.09 -7.83
N VAL A 629 -17.34 -20.39 -9.12
CA VAL A 629 -16.23 -20.60 -10.05
C VAL A 629 -15.74 -19.27 -10.59
N CYS A 630 -14.42 -19.03 -10.51
CA CYS A 630 -13.76 -17.86 -11.06
C CYS A 630 -12.78 -18.29 -12.16
N LEU A 631 -13.05 -17.87 -13.40
CA LEU A 631 -12.13 -18.09 -14.53
C LEU A 631 -11.02 -17.05 -14.49
N ILE A 632 -9.77 -17.49 -14.61
CA ILE A 632 -8.58 -16.62 -14.53
C ILE A 632 -7.56 -17.03 -15.59
N PRO A 633 -7.17 -16.14 -16.52
CA PRO A 633 -6.09 -16.42 -17.48
C PRO A 633 -4.76 -16.74 -16.81
N VAL A 634 -3.93 -17.60 -17.44
CA VAL A 634 -2.58 -17.91 -16.95
C VAL A 634 -1.68 -16.67 -16.82
N SER A 635 -1.91 -15.67 -17.65
CA SER A 635 -1.17 -14.40 -17.68
C SER A 635 -1.52 -13.46 -16.53
N ALA A 636 -2.66 -13.66 -15.85
CA ALA A 636 -3.11 -12.79 -14.77
C ALA A 636 -2.07 -12.69 -13.64
N HIS A 637 -2.03 -11.54 -12.98
CA HIS A 637 -1.17 -11.31 -11.82
C HIS A 637 -1.47 -12.32 -10.70
N GLY A 638 -0.47 -12.61 -9.86
CA GLY A 638 -0.59 -13.64 -8.82
C GLY A 638 -1.60 -13.29 -7.72
N THR A 639 -1.95 -12.01 -7.59
CA THR A 639 -2.99 -11.51 -6.68
C THR A 639 -4.37 -12.02 -7.09
N ASN A 640 -4.70 -12.03 -8.38
CA ASN A 640 -6.04 -12.41 -8.89
C ASN A 640 -6.49 -13.78 -8.35
N PRO A 641 -5.73 -14.88 -8.54
CA PRO A 641 -6.11 -16.18 -8.00
C PRO A 641 -6.07 -16.24 -6.46
N ALA A 642 -5.14 -15.52 -5.81
CA ALA A 642 -5.10 -15.45 -4.36
C ALA A 642 -6.35 -14.76 -3.79
N SER A 643 -6.75 -13.62 -4.37
CA SER A 643 -7.96 -12.85 -4.04
C SER A 643 -9.23 -13.66 -4.29
N ALA A 644 -9.29 -14.45 -5.36
CA ALA A 644 -10.43 -15.33 -5.65
C ALA A 644 -10.59 -16.45 -4.61
N VAL A 645 -9.51 -17.16 -4.27
CA VAL A 645 -9.53 -18.18 -3.20
C VAL A 645 -9.92 -17.54 -1.87
N MET A 646 -9.35 -16.39 -1.58
CA MET A 646 -9.61 -15.62 -0.38
C MET A 646 -11.07 -15.14 -0.28
N ALA A 647 -11.69 -14.80 -1.41
CA ALA A 647 -13.11 -14.51 -1.54
C ALA A 647 -13.99 -15.77 -1.58
N GLY A 648 -13.44 -16.96 -1.31
CA GLY A 648 -14.18 -18.23 -1.25
C GLY A 648 -14.60 -18.80 -2.61
N MET A 649 -13.90 -18.44 -3.68
CA MET A 649 -14.14 -18.93 -5.04
C MET A 649 -13.19 -20.08 -5.42
N LYS A 650 -13.64 -20.95 -6.32
CA LYS A 650 -12.85 -21.98 -6.98
C LYS A 650 -12.21 -21.39 -8.24
N VAL A 651 -10.89 -21.29 -8.24
CA VAL A 651 -10.12 -20.82 -9.42
C VAL A 651 -10.08 -21.91 -10.49
N VAL A 652 -10.42 -21.53 -11.72
CA VAL A 652 -10.25 -22.36 -12.91
C VAL A 652 -9.41 -21.56 -13.91
N VAL A 653 -8.24 -22.09 -14.24
CA VAL A 653 -7.26 -21.41 -15.08
C VAL A 653 -7.69 -21.47 -16.54
N VAL A 654 -7.63 -20.36 -17.28
CA VAL A 654 -7.84 -20.27 -18.73
C VAL A 654 -6.49 -20.16 -19.43
N LYS A 655 -6.29 -20.91 -20.52
CA LYS A 655 -5.02 -20.94 -21.26
C LYS A 655 -4.78 -19.64 -22.03
N SER A 656 -3.53 -19.48 -22.48
CA SER A 656 -3.16 -18.49 -23.49
C SER A 656 -2.77 -19.18 -24.79
N ASP A 657 -3.02 -18.52 -25.91
CA ASP A 657 -2.53 -18.94 -27.23
C ASP A 657 -1.01 -18.69 -27.38
N ALA A 658 -0.44 -19.10 -28.51
CA ALA A 658 1.00 -18.92 -28.77
C ALA A 658 1.44 -17.45 -28.90
N ASN A 659 0.50 -16.53 -29.15
CA ASN A 659 0.71 -15.09 -29.23
C ASN A 659 0.44 -14.40 -27.89
N GLY A 660 0.14 -15.16 -26.83
CA GLY A 660 -0.12 -14.66 -25.49
C GLY A 660 -1.53 -14.13 -25.23
N HIS A 661 -2.45 -14.21 -26.20
CA HIS A 661 -3.85 -13.84 -25.95
C HIS A 661 -4.55 -14.90 -25.08
N VAL A 662 -5.68 -14.54 -24.46
CA VAL A 662 -6.59 -15.51 -23.88
C VAL A 662 -7.06 -16.49 -24.97
N ASP A 663 -6.93 -17.79 -24.69
CA ASP A 663 -7.47 -18.84 -25.56
C ASP A 663 -9.01 -18.82 -25.48
N ARG A 664 -9.65 -18.23 -26.50
CA ARG A 664 -11.11 -18.05 -26.57
C ARG A 664 -11.88 -19.38 -26.67
N GLU A 665 -11.28 -20.42 -27.24
CA GLU A 665 -11.91 -21.74 -27.32
C GLU A 665 -11.89 -22.42 -25.96
N ASP A 666 -10.75 -22.38 -25.25
CA ASP A 666 -10.63 -22.86 -23.87
C ASP A 666 -11.51 -22.07 -22.90
N LEU A 667 -11.63 -20.75 -23.09
CA LEU A 667 -12.56 -19.90 -22.33
C LEU A 667 -14.01 -20.35 -22.52
N ALA A 668 -14.46 -20.51 -23.78
CA ALA A 668 -15.82 -20.95 -24.08
C ALA A 668 -16.12 -22.34 -23.54
N ALA A 669 -15.17 -23.27 -23.68
CA ALA A 669 -15.31 -24.62 -23.12
C ALA A 669 -15.47 -24.60 -21.60
N LYS A 670 -14.66 -23.82 -20.88
CA LYS A 670 -14.72 -23.71 -19.41
C LYS A 670 -15.93 -22.94 -18.92
N ALA A 671 -16.35 -21.91 -19.64
CA ALA A 671 -17.59 -21.18 -19.33
C ALA A 671 -18.80 -22.12 -19.47
N ALA A 672 -18.86 -22.95 -20.51
CA ALA A 672 -19.90 -23.96 -20.68
C ALA A 672 -19.82 -25.08 -19.63
N GLU A 673 -18.62 -25.61 -19.33
CA GLU A 673 -18.40 -26.65 -18.31
C GLU A 673 -18.88 -26.19 -16.93
N HIS A 674 -18.70 -24.92 -16.61
CA HIS A 674 -19.01 -24.37 -15.29
C HIS A 674 -20.25 -23.47 -15.27
N ALA A 675 -21.07 -23.45 -16.33
CA ALA A 675 -22.16 -22.48 -16.51
C ALA A 675 -23.08 -22.30 -15.28
N ASP A 676 -23.45 -23.40 -14.62
CA ASP A 676 -24.32 -23.38 -13.43
C ASP A 676 -23.65 -22.77 -12.20
N ASN A 677 -22.32 -22.86 -12.09
CA ASN A 677 -21.55 -22.41 -10.93
C ASN A 677 -20.63 -21.21 -11.24
N LEU A 678 -20.64 -20.71 -12.47
CA LEU A 678 -19.77 -19.64 -12.94
C LEU A 678 -20.16 -18.33 -12.25
N SER A 679 -19.25 -17.79 -11.45
CA SER A 679 -19.43 -16.56 -10.68
C SER A 679 -18.79 -15.36 -11.37
N ALA A 680 -17.52 -15.49 -11.76
CA ALA A 680 -16.74 -14.38 -12.29
C ALA A 680 -15.70 -14.81 -13.34
N PHE A 681 -15.31 -13.88 -14.19
CA PHE A 681 -14.12 -13.93 -15.04
C PHE A 681 -13.21 -12.75 -14.69
N MET A 682 -11.98 -13.00 -14.26
CA MET A 682 -11.00 -11.95 -13.99
C MET A 682 -10.09 -11.77 -15.20
N ILE A 683 -10.05 -10.54 -15.73
CA ILE A 683 -9.17 -10.13 -16.83
C ILE A 683 -8.29 -8.96 -16.42
N THR A 684 -7.12 -8.83 -17.03
CA THR A 684 -6.31 -7.61 -16.96
C THR A 684 -6.32 -6.98 -18.35
N TYR A 685 -6.58 -5.68 -18.45
CA TYR A 685 -6.67 -5.03 -19.75
C TYR A 685 -5.96 -3.66 -19.76
N PRO A 686 -5.08 -3.37 -20.73
CA PRO A 686 -4.42 -4.34 -21.61
C PRO A 686 -3.74 -5.45 -20.79
N SER A 687 -3.50 -6.61 -21.42
CA SER A 687 -3.01 -7.79 -20.73
C SER A 687 -1.65 -7.53 -20.06
N THR A 688 -1.24 -8.42 -19.15
CA THR A 688 0.08 -8.37 -18.52
C THR A 688 1.23 -8.61 -19.51
N PHE A 689 0.94 -8.97 -20.76
CA PHE A 689 1.93 -9.01 -21.84
C PHE A 689 2.10 -7.65 -22.54
N GLY A 690 1.37 -6.61 -22.13
CA GLY A 690 1.50 -5.26 -22.66
C GLY A 690 0.76 -5.05 -23.99
N MET A 691 -0.37 -5.73 -24.20
CA MET A 691 -1.12 -5.65 -25.45
C MET A 691 -2.64 -5.57 -25.23
N PHE A 692 -3.31 -4.86 -26.14
CA PHE A 692 -4.77 -4.81 -26.20
C PHE A 692 -5.30 -6.09 -26.88
N GLU A 693 -5.96 -6.94 -26.10
CA GLU A 693 -6.48 -8.20 -26.63
C GLU A 693 -7.66 -7.99 -27.60
N PRO A 694 -7.65 -8.62 -28.79
CA PRO A 694 -8.76 -8.54 -29.72
C PRO A 694 -9.99 -9.30 -29.21
N GLY A 695 -11.18 -8.79 -29.47
CA GLY A 695 -12.44 -9.49 -29.14
C GLY A 695 -12.79 -9.48 -27.65
N ILE A 696 -12.29 -8.50 -26.89
CA ILE A 696 -12.59 -8.36 -25.45
C ILE A 696 -14.09 -8.29 -25.16
N LYS A 697 -14.87 -7.59 -26.01
CA LYS A 697 -16.32 -7.51 -25.89
C LYS A 697 -17.00 -8.87 -26.07
N ASP A 698 -16.55 -9.66 -27.04
CA ASP A 698 -17.06 -11.01 -27.24
C ASP A 698 -16.82 -11.91 -26.02
N MET A 699 -15.66 -11.74 -25.36
CA MET A 699 -15.36 -12.48 -24.13
C MET A 699 -16.26 -12.04 -22.96
N VAL A 700 -16.52 -10.74 -22.83
CA VAL A 700 -17.47 -10.21 -21.84
C VAL A 700 -18.87 -10.77 -22.10
N ASP A 701 -19.37 -10.65 -23.33
CA ASP A 701 -20.70 -11.12 -23.72
C ASP A 701 -20.86 -12.63 -23.49
N LEU A 702 -19.83 -13.43 -23.79
CA LEU A 702 -19.80 -14.86 -23.50
C LEU A 702 -19.98 -15.13 -22.00
N ILE A 703 -19.24 -14.45 -21.14
CA ILE A 703 -19.32 -14.64 -19.68
C ILE A 703 -20.69 -14.21 -19.14
N HIS A 704 -21.20 -13.06 -19.60
CA HIS A 704 -22.53 -12.58 -19.24
C HIS A 704 -23.63 -13.54 -19.71
N SER A 705 -23.49 -14.17 -20.88
CA SER A 705 -24.45 -15.17 -21.38
C SER A 705 -24.58 -16.41 -20.49
N HIS A 706 -23.55 -16.70 -19.68
CA HIS A 706 -23.55 -17.76 -18.67
C HIS A 706 -23.93 -17.26 -17.26
N GLY A 707 -24.42 -16.02 -17.13
CA GLY A 707 -24.94 -15.45 -15.88
C GLY A 707 -23.85 -15.03 -14.87
N ALA A 708 -22.61 -14.93 -15.30
CA ALA A 708 -21.47 -14.55 -14.47
C ALA A 708 -21.11 -13.06 -14.63
N GLN A 709 -20.17 -12.58 -13.82
CA GLN A 709 -19.72 -11.19 -13.83
C GLN A 709 -18.29 -11.07 -14.35
N VAL A 710 -17.93 -9.93 -14.91
CA VAL A 710 -16.57 -9.65 -15.39
C VAL A 710 -15.89 -8.68 -14.42
N TYR A 711 -14.80 -9.16 -13.84
CA TYR A 711 -13.89 -8.36 -13.04
C TYR A 711 -12.71 -7.94 -13.90
N MET A 712 -12.43 -6.63 -14.00
CA MET A 712 -11.23 -6.11 -14.63
C MET A 712 -10.21 -5.67 -13.59
N ASP A 713 -9.02 -6.25 -13.66
CA ASP A 713 -7.83 -5.73 -13.02
C ASP A 713 -7.37 -4.47 -13.76
N GLY A 714 -7.50 -3.32 -13.09
CA GLY A 714 -7.16 -2.01 -13.63
C GLY A 714 -5.76 -1.53 -13.28
N ALA A 715 -4.84 -2.43 -12.87
CA ALA A 715 -3.43 -2.08 -12.68
C ALA A 715 -2.81 -1.43 -13.93
N ASN A 716 -3.29 -1.81 -15.12
CA ASN A 716 -2.82 -1.33 -16.43
C ASN A 716 -3.65 -0.15 -16.98
N MET A 717 -4.41 0.55 -16.14
CA MET A 717 -5.21 1.72 -16.56
C MET A 717 -4.37 2.87 -17.13
N ASN A 718 -3.04 2.90 -16.92
CA ASN A 718 -2.17 3.91 -17.53
C ASN A 718 -2.11 3.83 -19.07
N ALA A 719 -2.61 2.75 -19.68
CA ALA A 719 -2.82 2.65 -21.13
C ALA A 719 -4.25 2.98 -21.56
N GLN A 720 -5.19 3.17 -20.63
CA GLN A 720 -6.62 3.34 -20.92
C GLN A 720 -7.15 4.75 -20.68
N VAL A 721 -6.72 5.42 -19.61
CA VAL A 721 -7.37 6.67 -19.13
C VAL A 721 -7.56 7.66 -20.28
N ALA A 722 -8.81 8.09 -20.47
CA ALA A 722 -9.27 9.02 -21.52
C ALA A 722 -9.07 8.55 -22.98
N LEU A 723 -8.74 7.28 -23.21
CA LEU A 723 -8.73 6.63 -24.54
C LEU A 723 -9.84 5.58 -24.67
N CYS A 724 -10.00 4.75 -23.64
CA CYS A 724 -11.07 3.76 -23.45
C CYS A 724 -11.39 3.67 -21.95
N ASN A 725 -12.40 2.89 -21.57
CA ASN A 725 -12.68 2.65 -20.16
C ASN A 725 -13.30 1.27 -19.90
N PRO A 726 -13.13 0.71 -18.68
CA PRO A 726 -13.68 -0.59 -18.31
C PRO A 726 -15.20 -0.71 -18.52
N GLY A 727 -15.97 0.30 -18.13
CA GLY A 727 -17.43 0.30 -18.31
C GLY A 727 -17.85 0.20 -19.78
N GLY A 728 -17.14 0.87 -20.69
CA GLY A 728 -17.38 0.81 -22.14
C GLY A 728 -16.91 -0.48 -22.82
N ILE A 729 -16.00 -1.22 -22.16
CA ILE A 729 -15.61 -2.58 -22.52
C ILE A 729 -16.67 -3.60 -22.07
N GLY A 730 -17.43 -3.27 -21.02
CA GLY A 730 -18.49 -4.11 -20.45
C GLY A 730 -18.07 -4.85 -19.16
N ALA A 731 -16.96 -4.46 -18.52
CA ALA A 731 -16.62 -4.97 -17.20
C ALA A 731 -17.68 -4.54 -16.17
N ASP A 732 -17.98 -5.38 -15.18
CA ASP A 732 -18.96 -5.06 -14.13
C ASP A 732 -18.30 -4.37 -12.93
N VAL A 733 -17.02 -4.68 -12.67
CA VAL A 733 -16.23 -4.12 -11.58
C VAL A 733 -14.77 -4.03 -11.99
N CYS A 734 -14.09 -2.98 -11.54
CA CYS A 734 -12.66 -2.80 -11.73
C CYS A 734 -12.02 -2.22 -10.48
N HIS A 735 -10.83 -2.71 -10.09
CA HIS A 735 -10.00 -1.96 -9.15
C HIS A 735 -8.99 -1.06 -9.86
N LEU A 736 -8.62 0.05 -9.21
CA LEU A 736 -7.61 0.98 -9.66
C LEU A 736 -6.45 1.02 -8.66
N ASN A 737 -5.22 0.77 -9.11
CA ASN A 737 -4.04 1.08 -8.30
C ASN A 737 -3.76 2.58 -8.34
N LEU A 738 -4.21 3.32 -7.33
CA LEU A 738 -3.92 4.76 -7.25
C LEU A 738 -2.41 5.05 -7.08
N HIS A 739 -1.67 4.08 -6.55
CA HIS A 739 -0.21 4.07 -6.40
C HIS A 739 0.56 3.61 -7.65
N LYS A 740 -0.15 3.43 -8.77
CA LYS A 740 0.44 3.21 -10.09
C LYS A 740 -0.04 4.34 -11.00
N THR A 741 -1.30 4.26 -11.45
CA THR A 741 -1.85 5.15 -12.47
C THR A 741 -2.07 6.59 -11.97
N PHE A 742 -2.33 6.80 -10.68
CA PHE A 742 -2.77 8.08 -10.11
C PHE A 742 -1.81 8.65 -9.05
N CYS A 743 -0.51 8.44 -9.26
CA CYS A 743 0.60 9.15 -8.62
C CYS A 743 0.81 8.98 -7.10
N ILE A 744 0.02 8.17 -6.38
CA ILE A 744 0.38 7.82 -5.00
C ILE A 744 1.80 7.20 -5.00
N PRO A 745 2.71 7.64 -4.13
CA PRO A 745 4.09 7.16 -4.13
C PRO A 745 4.17 5.68 -3.77
N HIS A 746 5.09 4.97 -4.43
CA HIS A 746 5.33 3.53 -4.26
C HIS A 746 5.87 3.16 -2.88
N GLY A 747 6.53 4.08 -2.17
CA GLY A 747 6.88 3.99 -0.75
C GLY A 747 7.84 2.86 -0.36
N GLY A 748 8.63 2.35 -1.29
CA GLY A 748 9.48 1.18 -1.06
C GLY A 748 8.70 -0.14 -0.96
N GLY A 749 7.42 -0.15 -1.36
CA GLY A 749 6.52 -1.31 -1.27
C GLY A 749 5.18 -1.02 -0.56
N GLY A 750 4.78 0.25 -0.44
CA GLY A 750 3.59 0.71 0.25
C GLY A 750 3.78 2.10 0.86
N PRO A 751 2.78 3.00 0.81
CA PRO A 751 1.36 2.67 0.84
C PRO A 751 0.70 2.45 -0.53
N GLY A 752 -0.54 1.97 -0.51
CA GLY A 752 -1.39 1.90 -1.69
C GLY A 752 -2.84 2.28 -1.39
N VAL A 753 -3.62 2.45 -2.45
CA VAL A 753 -5.09 2.45 -2.45
C VAL A 753 -5.53 1.69 -3.69
N GLY A 754 -6.55 0.83 -3.54
CA GLY A 754 -7.11 -0.03 -4.58
C GLY A 754 -8.59 0.23 -4.81
N SER A 755 -8.97 1.47 -5.12
CA SER A 755 -10.37 1.87 -5.27
C SER A 755 -11.09 0.98 -6.27
N ILE A 756 -12.33 0.58 -5.98
CA ILE A 756 -13.15 -0.20 -6.90
C ILE A 756 -14.24 0.66 -7.52
N GLY A 757 -14.34 0.66 -8.85
CA GLY A 757 -15.48 1.17 -9.60
C GLY A 757 -16.41 0.02 -10.00
N VAL A 758 -17.72 0.24 -9.95
CA VAL A 758 -18.72 -0.80 -10.22
C VAL A 758 -19.88 -0.33 -11.09
N ALA A 759 -20.44 -1.24 -11.87
CA ALA A 759 -21.68 -1.05 -12.61
C ALA A 759 -22.87 -0.86 -11.64
N ALA A 760 -23.95 -0.27 -12.15
CA ALA A 760 -25.09 0.16 -11.34
C ALA A 760 -25.71 -0.96 -10.49
N HIS A 761 -25.79 -2.20 -11.00
CA HIS A 761 -26.37 -3.33 -10.27
C HIS A 761 -25.48 -3.84 -9.12
N LEU A 762 -24.19 -3.51 -9.13
CA LEU A 762 -23.23 -3.88 -8.09
C LEU A 762 -23.07 -2.78 -7.02
N ALA A 763 -23.44 -1.53 -7.32
CA ALA A 763 -23.29 -0.39 -6.41
C ALA A 763 -23.93 -0.56 -5.01
N PRO A 764 -25.12 -1.17 -4.84
CA PRO A 764 -25.69 -1.45 -3.52
C PRO A 764 -24.84 -2.39 -2.65
N TYR A 765 -23.93 -3.13 -3.27
CA TYR A 765 -23.15 -4.19 -2.63
C TYR A 765 -21.70 -3.77 -2.32
N LEU A 766 -21.30 -2.54 -2.66
CA LEU A 766 -20.00 -1.96 -2.29
C LEU A 766 -19.72 -2.07 -0.78
N PRO A 767 -18.44 -2.12 -0.33
CA PRO A 767 -18.10 -2.30 1.08
C PRO A 767 -18.76 -1.30 2.03
N GLY A 768 -19.21 -1.80 3.19
CA GLY A 768 -19.67 -0.98 4.31
C GLY A 768 -18.63 -0.89 5.43
N HIS A 769 -19.01 -0.42 6.62
CA HIS A 769 -18.09 -0.37 7.76
C HIS A 769 -18.84 -0.32 9.10
N SER A 770 -18.38 -1.09 10.09
CA SER A 770 -19.13 -1.37 11.34
C SER A 770 -19.29 -0.17 12.28
N VAL A 771 -18.34 0.77 12.25
CA VAL A 771 -18.39 2.00 13.07
C VAL A 771 -19.11 3.14 12.35
N VAL A 772 -18.61 3.53 11.16
CA VAL A 772 -19.21 4.57 10.31
C VAL A 772 -19.81 3.91 9.06
N PRO A 773 -21.13 3.84 8.90
CA PRO A 773 -21.75 3.21 7.73
C PRO A 773 -21.28 3.83 6.40
N THR A 774 -20.89 3.00 5.45
CA THR A 774 -20.41 3.41 4.11
C THR A 774 -20.98 2.51 3.02
N GLY A 775 -20.87 2.93 1.76
CA GLY A 775 -21.32 2.15 0.59
C GLY A 775 -20.64 2.58 -0.71
N GLY A 776 -19.48 3.24 -0.61
CA GLY A 776 -18.91 4.02 -1.70
C GLY A 776 -19.68 5.32 -1.99
N GLU A 777 -19.29 6.00 -3.06
CA GLU A 777 -19.89 7.24 -3.56
C GLU A 777 -20.32 7.06 -5.02
N GLY A 778 -21.43 7.68 -5.41
CA GLY A 778 -22.03 7.56 -6.75
C GLY A 778 -23.46 7.04 -6.72
N ASP A 779 -23.99 6.75 -7.90
CA ASP A 779 -25.38 6.35 -8.08
C ASP A 779 -25.63 4.94 -7.53
N HIS A 780 -26.82 4.72 -6.98
CA HIS A 780 -27.29 3.42 -6.47
C HIS A 780 -26.50 2.83 -5.28
N THR A 781 -25.68 3.65 -4.60
CA THR A 781 -24.96 3.22 -3.39
C THR A 781 -25.89 3.08 -2.18
N VAL A 782 -25.56 2.16 -1.28
CA VAL A 782 -26.31 1.94 -0.03
C VAL A 782 -25.32 1.88 1.14
N LYS A 783 -25.45 2.82 2.08
CA LYS A 783 -24.62 2.81 3.30
C LYS A 783 -25.02 1.64 4.20
N LYS A 784 -24.04 0.86 4.65
CA LYS A 784 -24.24 -0.31 5.52
C LYS A 784 -23.11 -0.49 6.53
N THR A 785 -23.39 -1.26 7.58
CA THR A 785 -22.48 -1.55 8.70
C THR A 785 -21.70 -2.84 8.53
N GLU A 786 -22.02 -3.65 7.53
CA GLU A 786 -21.41 -4.95 7.28
C GLU A 786 -20.53 -4.95 6.01
N SER A 787 -19.81 -6.05 5.78
CA SER A 787 -18.97 -6.25 4.59
C SER A 787 -17.78 -5.28 4.47
N ALA A 788 -17.21 -4.87 5.60
CA ALA A 788 -15.98 -4.08 5.63
C ALA A 788 -14.80 -4.87 5.06
N VAL A 789 -13.94 -4.18 4.31
CA VAL A 789 -12.69 -4.72 3.75
C VAL A 789 -11.44 -3.99 4.27
N SER A 790 -11.60 -2.97 5.10
CA SER A 790 -10.52 -2.27 5.79
C SER A 790 -10.98 -1.88 7.20
N GLY A 791 -10.04 -1.61 8.10
CA GLY A 791 -10.31 -1.18 9.47
C GLY A 791 -10.79 0.28 9.61
N SER A 792 -10.77 1.04 8.51
CA SER A 792 -11.30 2.41 8.45
C SER A 792 -12.30 2.55 7.29
N PRO A 793 -13.29 3.46 7.40
CA PRO A 793 -14.39 3.57 6.42
C PRO A 793 -13.91 3.94 5.01
N PHE A 794 -12.81 4.67 4.92
CA PHE A 794 -12.23 5.17 3.65
C PHE A 794 -10.79 4.71 3.44
N GLY A 795 -10.37 3.62 4.10
CA GLY A 795 -9.02 3.08 3.97
C GLY A 795 -7.95 4.09 4.36
N SER A 796 -6.95 4.27 3.49
CA SER A 796 -5.86 5.22 3.68
C SER A 796 -6.25 6.61 3.17
N ALA A 797 -7.20 7.27 3.84
CA ALA A 797 -7.77 8.54 3.40
C ALA A 797 -6.73 9.67 3.28
N GLY A 798 -5.68 9.67 4.12
CA GLY A 798 -4.61 10.68 4.14
C GLY A 798 -3.83 10.86 2.84
N ILE A 799 -3.85 9.86 1.95
CA ILE A 799 -3.13 9.90 0.67
C ILE A 799 -4.07 10.05 -0.55
N LEU A 800 -5.38 10.18 -0.34
CA LEU A 800 -6.35 10.51 -1.40
C LEU A 800 -6.24 11.95 -1.96
N PRO A 801 -5.63 12.94 -1.27
CA PRO A 801 -5.32 14.22 -1.89
C PRO A 801 -4.43 14.12 -3.13
N ILE A 802 -3.50 13.14 -3.18
CA ILE A 802 -2.57 12.94 -4.30
C ILE A 802 -3.28 12.66 -5.63
N PRO A 803 -4.12 11.62 -5.75
CA PRO A 803 -4.84 11.33 -6.99
C PRO A 803 -5.87 12.43 -7.31
N TRP A 804 -6.44 13.11 -6.30
CA TRP A 804 -7.31 14.25 -6.53
C TRP A 804 -6.56 15.41 -7.21
N MET A 805 -5.35 15.73 -6.72
CA MET A 805 -4.48 16.76 -7.30
C MET A 805 -4.10 16.40 -8.74
N TYR A 806 -3.64 15.17 -8.99
CA TYR A 806 -3.27 14.69 -10.32
C TYR A 806 -4.41 14.87 -11.34
N ILE A 807 -5.63 14.40 -10.99
CA ILE A 807 -6.79 14.47 -11.89
C ILE A 807 -7.22 15.93 -12.12
N ASN A 808 -7.28 16.76 -11.08
CA ASN A 808 -7.74 18.15 -11.21
C ASN A 808 -6.70 19.04 -11.93
N MET A 809 -5.41 18.75 -11.83
CA MET A 809 -4.37 19.51 -12.52
C MET A 809 -4.25 19.14 -14.01
N LEU A 810 -4.58 17.90 -14.38
CA LEU A 810 -4.51 17.45 -15.77
C LEU A 810 -5.82 17.61 -16.55
N GLY A 811 -6.97 17.43 -15.88
CA GLY A 811 -8.26 17.34 -16.55
C GLY A 811 -8.29 16.25 -17.64
N GLU A 812 -9.33 16.21 -18.46
CA GLU A 812 -9.44 15.21 -19.55
C GLU A 812 -8.26 15.29 -20.53
N THR A 813 -7.96 16.49 -21.03
CA THR A 813 -6.93 16.68 -22.06
C THR A 813 -5.56 16.22 -21.58
N GLY A 814 -5.18 16.59 -20.35
CA GLY A 814 -3.88 16.23 -19.80
C GLY A 814 -3.78 14.74 -19.51
N LEU A 815 -4.84 14.12 -18.98
CA LEU A 815 -4.90 12.68 -18.75
C LEU A 815 -4.79 11.89 -20.06
N LYS A 816 -5.50 12.32 -21.11
CA LYS A 816 -5.40 11.71 -22.45
C LYS A 816 -3.98 11.78 -23.00
N GLN A 817 -3.32 12.91 -22.84
CA GLN A 817 -1.94 13.07 -23.28
C GLN A 817 -0.97 12.21 -22.47
N ALA A 818 -1.13 12.11 -21.15
CA ALA A 818 -0.34 11.21 -20.31
C ALA A 818 -0.43 9.76 -20.80
N THR A 819 -1.63 9.22 -20.96
CA THR A 819 -1.86 7.87 -21.50
C THR A 819 -1.23 7.68 -22.89
N SER A 820 -1.41 8.66 -23.77
CA SER A 820 -0.91 8.58 -25.15
C SER A 820 0.62 8.63 -25.23
N ILE A 821 1.27 9.39 -24.35
CA ILE A 821 2.73 9.46 -24.26
C ILE A 821 3.31 8.21 -23.58
N ALA A 822 2.62 7.61 -22.61
CA ALA A 822 3.05 6.31 -22.06
C ALA A 822 3.12 5.24 -23.18
N ILE A 823 2.12 5.19 -24.07
CA ILE A 823 2.12 4.29 -25.24
C ILE A 823 3.26 4.65 -26.21
N LEU A 824 3.47 5.93 -26.50
CA LEU A 824 4.58 6.38 -27.36
C LEU A 824 5.95 5.96 -26.80
N ASN A 825 6.16 6.17 -25.50
CA ASN A 825 7.41 5.87 -24.81
C ASN A 825 7.73 4.37 -24.87
N ALA A 826 6.75 3.51 -24.58
CA ALA A 826 6.90 2.06 -24.65
C ALA A 826 7.24 1.59 -26.08
N ASN A 827 6.47 2.03 -27.09
CA ASN A 827 6.72 1.65 -28.48
C ASN A 827 8.05 2.18 -29.02
N TYR A 828 8.48 3.37 -28.58
CA TYR A 828 9.80 3.91 -28.92
C TYR A 828 10.94 3.03 -28.39
N MET A 829 10.86 2.65 -27.11
CA MET A 829 11.87 1.78 -26.50
C MET A 829 11.85 0.36 -27.10
N ALA A 830 10.68 -0.21 -27.32
CA ALA A 830 10.54 -1.51 -27.99
C ALA A 830 11.20 -1.50 -29.38
N LYS A 831 10.99 -0.44 -30.17
CA LYS A 831 11.60 -0.27 -31.49
C LYS A 831 13.11 -0.11 -31.44
N LYS A 832 13.65 0.55 -30.41
CA LYS A 832 15.10 0.66 -30.20
C LYS A 832 15.73 -0.68 -29.84
N LEU A 833 15.07 -1.44 -28.98
CA LEU A 833 15.59 -2.69 -28.43
C LEU A 833 15.42 -3.90 -29.34
N GLU A 834 14.50 -3.87 -30.31
CA GLU A 834 14.26 -5.00 -31.23
C GLU A 834 15.48 -5.36 -32.12
N GLN A 835 16.46 -4.46 -32.22
CA GLN A 835 17.73 -4.73 -32.92
C GLN A 835 18.69 -5.60 -32.08
N HIS A 836 18.41 -5.74 -30.78
CA HIS A 836 19.29 -6.37 -29.80
C HIS A 836 18.65 -7.58 -29.13
N TYR A 837 17.35 -7.49 -28.85
CA TYR A 837 16.56 -8.50 -28.14
C TYR A 837 15.28 -8.80 -28.89
N GLU A 838 14.79 -10.02 -28.79
CA GLU A 838 13.45 -10.35 -29.26
C GLU A 838 12.42 -9.67 -28.35
N VAL A 839 11.58 -8.81 -28.94
CA VAL A 839 10.42 -8.23 -28.25
C VAL A 839 9.23 -9.14 -28.50
N VAL A 840 8.77 -9.82 -27.45
CA VAL A 840 7.68 -10.80 -27.53
C VAL A 840 6.32 -10.16 -27.25
N PHE A 841 5.25 -10.80 -27.74
CA PHE A 841 3.84 -10.40 -27.55
C PHE A 841 3.52 -8.99 -28.06
N ARG A 842 3.35 -8.86 -29.37
CA ARG A 842 2.91 -7.62 -30.02
C ARG A 842 1.49 -7.76 -30.55
N SER A 843 0.78 -6.64 -30.62
CA SER A 843 -0.44 -6.54 -31.43
C SER A 843 -0.15 -6.88 -32.89
N SER A 844 -1.16 -7.27 -33.65
CA SER A 844 -1.02 -7.72 -35.06
C SER A 844 -0.39 -6.66 -35.99
N ASN A 845 -0.47 -5.39 -35.62
CA ASN A 845 0.14 -4.25 -36.30
C ASN A 845 1.56 -3.89 -35.79
N GLY A 846 2.11 -4.70 -34.88
CA GLY A 846 3.46 -4.54 -34.33
C GLY A 846 3.60 -3.54 -33.19
N THR A 847 2.50 -3.02 -32.62
CA THR A 847 2.55 -2.11 -31.45
C THR A 847 2.38 -2.85 -30.13
N CYS A 848 2.81 -2.20 -29.04
CA CYS A 848 2.51 -2.55 -27.66
C CYS A 848 1.68 -1.43 -27.01
N ALA A 849 1.12 -1.68 -25.83
CA ALA A 849 0.40 -0.69 -25.04
C ALA A 849 1.40 0.24 -24.30
N HIS A 850 1.36 0.28 -22.97
CA HIS A 850 2.25 1.08 -22.11
C HIS A 850 3.50 0.33 -21.65
N GLU A 851 3.61 -0.96 -21.95
CA GLU A 851 4.71 -1.83 -21.55
C GLU A 851 4.98 -2.92 -22.61
N PHE A 852 6.16 -3.54 -22.56
CA PHE A 852 6.55 -4.62 -23.47
C PHE A 852 7.56 -5.57 -22.80
N ILE A 853 7.74 -6.76 -23.37
CA ILE A 853 8.62 -7.80 -22.84
C ILE A 853 9.77 -8.08 -23.80
N ILE A 854 11.00 -8.17 -23.27
CA ILE A 854 12.18 -8.66 -24.01
C ILE A 854 12.56 -10.06 -23.52
N ASP A 855 12.86 -10.95 -24.46
CA ASP A 855 13.15 -12.35 -24.18
C ASP A 855 14.64 -12.59 -23.89
N MET A 856 14.96 -13.01 -22.66
CA MET A 856 16.33 -13.37 -22.26
C MET A 856 16.60 -14.87 -22.34
N ARG A 857 15.56 -15.70 -22.55
CA ARG A 857 15.65 -17.17 -22.53
C ARG A 857 16.68 -17.74 -23.52
N PRO A 858 16.85 -17.21 -24.74
CA PRO A 858 17.87 -17.71 -25.67
C PRO A 858 19.28 -17.67 -25.09
N PHE A 859 19.61 -16.70 -24.23
CA PHE A 859 20.98 -16.54 -23.72
C PHE A 859 21.38 -17.56 -22.65
N LYS A 860 20.43 -18.35 -22.15
CA LYS A 860 20.68 -19.40 -21.16
C LYS A 860 21.61 -20.49 -21.68
N GLU A 861 21.64 -20.74 -22.99
CA GLU A 861 22.57 -21.70 -23.60
C GLU A 861 24.04 -21.27 -23.45
N PHE A 862 24.29 -19.96 -23.32
CA PHE A 862 25.62 -19.38 -23.06
C PHE A 862 25.89 -19.17 -21.56
N GLY A 863 25.03 -19.71 -20.69
CA GLY A 863 25.14 -19.57 -19.25
C GLY A 863 24.71 -18.22 -18.69
N ILE A 864 24.09 -17.33 -19.49
CA ILE A 864 23.57 -16.03 -19.05
C ILE A 864 22.07 -16.10 -18.80
N VAL A 865 21.61 -15.55 -17.69
CA VAL A 865 20.18 -15.48 -17.31
C VAL A 865 19.73 -14.03 -17.10
N GLU A 866 18.44 -13.80 -17.01
CA GLU A 866 17.82 -12.49 -16.81
C GLU A 866 18.31 -11.79 -15.53
N GLU A 867 18.62 -12.56 -14.47
CA GLU A 867 19.17 -12.02 -13.23
C GLU A 867 20.56 -11.38 -13.46
N ASP A 868 21.39 -11.96 -14.34
CA ASP A 868 22.71 -11.38 -14.65
C ASP A 868 22.57 -10.01 -15.30
N VAL A 869 21.62 -9.87 -16.23
CA VAL A 869 21.28 -8.59 -16.89
C VAL A 869 20.71 -7.60 -15.88
N ALA A 870 19.79 -8.06 -15.01
CA ALA A 870 19.19 -7.25 -13.96
C ALA A 870 20.23 -6.66 -13.00
N LYS A 871 21.22 -7.47 -12.58
CA LYS A 871 22.34 -7.00 -11.76
C LYS A 871 23.27 -6.10 -12.54
N ARG A 872 23.56 -6.42 -13.80
CA ARG A 872 24.46 -5.62 -14.64
C ARG A 872 23.94 -4.23 -14.91
N LEU A 873 22.63 -4.04 -15.07
CA LEU A 873 22.00 -2.72 -15.20
C LEU A 873 22.32 -1.77 -14.04
N GLN A 874 22.58 -2.30 -12.84
CA GLN A 874 22.93 -1.49 -11.66
C GLN A 874 24.27 -0.76 -11.85
N ASP A 875 25.22 -1.36 -12.58
CA ASP A 875 26.50 -0.72 -12.94
C ASP A 875 26.33 0.43 -13.95
N PHE A 876 25.21 0.44 -14.67
CA PHE A 876 24.80 1.53 -15.55
C PHE A 876 24.02 2.63 -14.83
N GLY A 877 23.71 2.43 -13.55
CA GLY A 877 22.92 3.34 -12.74
C GLY A 877 21.41 3.17 -12.88
N PHE A 878 20.94 1.98 -13.29
CA PHE A 878 19.52 1.66 -13.45
C PHE A 878 19.07 0.54 -12.51
N HIS A 879 17.84 0.68 -12.00
CA HIS A 879 17.12 -0.46 -11.44
C HIS A 879 16.66 -1.38 -12.57
N SER A 880 16.63 -2.68 -12.33
CA SER A 880 16.11 -3.64 -13.30
C SER A 880 14.61 -3.40 -13.61
N PRO A 881 14.16 -3.66 -14.84
CA PRO A 881 12.75 -3.91 -15.13
C PRO A 881 12.19 -5.09 -14.33
N THR A 882 10.88 -5.33 -14.46
CA THR A 882 10.22 -6.46 -13.82
C THR A 882 10.78 -7.76 -14.39
N MET A 883 11.22 -8.66 -13.51
CA MET A 883 12.01 -9.83 -13.86
C MET A 883 11.20 -11.12 -13.72
N SER A 884 11.26 -11.98 -14.73
CA SER A 884 10.67 -13.33 -14.72
C SER A 884 9.17 -13.41 -14.45
N TRP A 885 8.46 -12.31 -14.68
CA TRP A 885 7.00 -12.23 -14.66
C TRP A 885 6.53 -11.24 -15.76
N PRO A 886 5.44 -11.56 -16.49
CA PRO A 886 4.61 -12.76 -16.40
C PRO A 886 5.22 -14.03 -17.04
N VAL A 887 6.33 -13.92 -17.76
CA VAL A 887 7.03 -15.07 -18.36
C VAL A 887 8.37 -15.31 -17.65
N PRO A 888 8.63 -16.52 -17.13
CA PRO A 888 9.94 -16.84 -16.55
C PRO A 888 11.07 -16.69 -17.57
N GLY A 889 12.18 -16.06 -17.17
CA GLY A 889 13.35 -15.83 -18.02
C GLY A 889 13.26 -14.60 -18.92
N THR A 890 12.36 -13.66 -18.65
CA THR A 890 12.21 -12.42 -19.44
C THR A 890 12.30 -11.17 -18.57
N LEU A 891 12.39 -9.99 -19.22
CA LEU A 891 12.30 -8.68 -18.58
C LEU A 891 11.13 -7.90 -19.16
N MET A 892 10.27 -7.35 -18.31
CA MET A 892 9.12 -6.52 -18.69
C MET A 892 9.35 -5.05 -18.34
N ILE A 893 9.26 -4.20 -19.36
CA ILE A 893 9.69 -2.80 -19.34
C ILE A 893 8.48 -1.87 -19.52
N GLU A 894 8.29 -0.97 -18.56
CA GLU A 894 7.28 0.10 -18.60
C GLU A 894 7.97 1.45 -18.29
N PRO A 895 8.14 2.36 -19.27
CA PRO A 895 8.81 3.65 -19.04
C PRO A 895 7.93 4.73 -18.43
N THR A 896 6.60 4.60 -18.53
CA THR A 896 5.61 5.66 -18.23
C THR A 896 5.76 6.91 -19.10
N GLU A 897 4.87 7.86 -18.92
CA GLU A 897 4.84 9.16 -19.60
C GLU A 897 5.79 10.20 -19.02
N SER A 898 6.27 9.98 -17.80
CA SER A 898 7.06 10.97 -17.04
C SER A 898 8.54 10.99 -17.40
N GLU A 899 9.01 9.98 -18.13
CA GLU A 899 10.41 9.86 -18.49
C GLU A 899 10.76 10.60 -19.78
N SER A 900 11.91 11.27 -19.75
CA SER A 900 12.40 12.03 -20.90
C SER A 900 12.93 11.10 -21.99
N LYS A 901 12.92 11.55 -23.24
CA LYS A 901 13.55 10.82 -24.35
C LYS A 901 15.02 10.50 -24.07
N ALA A 902 15.75 11.44 -23.48
CA ALA A 902 17.17 11.26 -23.15
C ALA A 902 17.36 10.14 -22.13
N GLU A 903 16.47 10.01 -21.15
CA GLU A 903 16.55 8.94 -20.15
C GLU A 903 16.24 7.57 -20.74
N MET A 904 15.18 7.49 -21.56
CA MET A 904 14.87 6.26 -22.30
C MET A 904 16.01 5.84 -23.24
N ASP A 905 16.69 6.79 -23.89
CA ASP A 905 17.86 6.51 -24.73
C ASP A 905 19.04 5.97 -23.91
N ARG A 906 19.30 6.51 -22.70
CA ARG A 906 20.33 5.98 -21.79
C ARG A 906 20.02 4.53 -21.41
N PHE A 907 18.78 4.22 -21.06
CA PHE A 907 18.38 2.86 -20.72
C PHE A 907 18.50 1.89 -21.91
N CYS A 908 18.04 2.30 -23.10
CA CYS A 908 18.18 1.48 -24.30
C CYS A 908 19.64 1.22 -24.66
N GLU A 909 20.51 2.23 -24.56
CA GLU A 909 21.95 2.07 -24.80
C GLU A 909 22.61 1.17 -23.75
N ALA A 910 22.21 1.24 -22.48
CA ALA A 910 22.71 0.33 -21.44
C ALA A 910 22.41 -1.14 -21.82
N LEU A 911 21.16 -1.43 -22.22
CA LEU A 911 20.79 -2.76 -22.70
C LEU A 911 21.50 -3.16 -23.99
N ALA A 912 21.78 -2.22 -24.91
CA ALA A 912 22.55 -2.48 -26.12
C ALA A 912 24.02 -2.80 -25.82
N ILE A 913 24.64 -2.12 -24.83
CA ILE A 913 25.99 -2.45 -24.35
C ILE A 913 25.99 -3.83 -23.69
N ILE A 914 25.03 -4.11 -22.82
CA ILE A 914 24.87 -5.42 -22.19
C ILE A 914 24.70 -6.53 -23.24
N ARG A 915 23.96 -6.26 -24.33
CA ARG A 915 23.80 -7.22 -25.43
C ARG A 915 25.14 -7.59 -26.07
N ARG A 916 26.05 -6.62 -26.21
CA ARG A 916 27.43 -6.84 -26.70
C ARG A 916 28.24 -7.68 -25.70
N GLU A 917 28.10 -7.42 -24.40
CA GLU A 917 28.75 -8.26 -23.36
C GLU A 917 28.24 -9.71 -23.39
N ILE A 918 26.95 -9.94 -23.68
CA ILE A 918 26.40 -11.29 -23.90
C ILE A 918 27.02 -11.94 -25.17
N GLU A 919 27.21 -11.15 -26.22
CA GLU A 919 27.84 -11.58 -27.48
C GLU A 919 29.31 -11.99 -27.28
N ASP A 920 30.06 -11.27 -26.45
CA ASP A 920 31.42 -11.62 -26.07
C ASP A 920 31.47 -12.99 -25.38
N VAL A 921 30.48 -13.31 -24.54
CA VAL A 921 30.35 -14.64 -23.92
C VAL A 921 29.97 -15.69 -24.96
N ALA A 922 28.96 -15.42 -25.80
CA ALA A 922 28.48 -16.36 -26.81
C ALA A 922 29.53 -16.73 -27.86
N THR A 923 30.43 -15.79 -28.19
CA THR A 923 31.53 -15.99 -29.15
C THR A 923 32.81 -16.55 -28.50
N GLY A 924 32.85 -16.67 -27.17
CA GLY A 924 34.01 -17.14 -26.41
C GLY A 924 35.13 -16.11 -26.26
N ALA A 925 34.87 -14.83 -26.52
CA ALA A 925 35.82 -13.74 -26.26
C ALA A 925 36.11 -13.59 -24.75
N ILE A 926 35.14 -13.94 -23.90
CA ILE A 926 35.29 -14.10 -22.45
C ILE A 926 34.46 -15.28 -21.97
N ALA A 927 34.95 -16.05 -21.00
CA ALA A 927 34.15 -17.10 -20.39
C ALA A 927 32.99 -16.49 -19.58
N ALA A 928 31.86 -17.19 -19.50
CA ALA A 928 30.66 -16.68 -18.81
C ALA A 928 30.97 -16.34 -17.35
N GLU A 929 31.64 -17.25 -16.64
CA GLU A 929 32.06 -17.11 -15.24
C GLU A 929 33.03 -15.96 -14.98
N ASP A 930 33.78 -15.52 -16.00
CA ASP A 930 34.75 -14.42 -15.93
C ASP A 930 34.15 -13.07 -16.37
N SER A 931 32.89 -13.06 -16.84
CA SER A 931 32.26 -11.90 -17.46
C SER A 931 31.81 -10.83 -16.44
N PRO A 932 31.69 -9.55 -16.87
CA PRO A 932 31.06 -8.51 -16.05
C PRO A 932 29.64 -8.87 -15.62
N LEU A 933 28.90 -9.62 -16.46
CA LEU A 933 27.53 -10.07 -16.20
C LEU A 933 27.43 -10.98 -14.97
N LYS A 934 28.36 -11.93 -14.79
CA LYS A 934 28.36 -12.84 -13.64
C LYS A 934 28.87 -12.21 -12.35
N HIS A 935 29.68 -11.17 -12.46
CA HIS A 935 30.24 -10.47 -11.31
C HIS A 935 29.50 -9.20 -10.91
N ALA A 936 28.53 -8.76 -11.71
CA ALA A 936 27.67 -7.64 -11.36
C ALA A 936 26.78 -7.94 -10.13
N PRO A 937 26.48 -6.92 -9.31
CA PRO A 937 26.96 -5.53 -9.41
C PRO A 937 28.37 -5.31 -8.87
N HIS A 938 29.00 -4.21 -9.28
CA HIS A 938 30.33 -3.79 -8.85
C HIS A 938 30.30 -2.63 -7.85
N THR A 939 30.70 -2.93 -6.63
CA THR A 939 30.79 -1.99 -5.51
C THR A 939 32.01 -1.08 -5.60
N VAL A 940 32.00 0.03 -4.87
CA VAL A 940 33.11 1.01 -4.87
C VAL A 940 34.41 0.42 -4.33
N ASP A 941 34.34 -0.41 -3.29
CA ASP A 941 35.50 -1.03 -2.68
C ASP A 941 36.11 -2.12 -3.59
N GLN A 942 35.29 -2.89 -4.32
CA GLN A 942 35.80 -3.84 -5.32
C GLN A 942 36.58 -3.12 -6.43
N VAL A 943 36.05 -2.00 -6.92
CA VAL A 943 36.65 -1.24 -8.04
C VAL A 943 37.90 -0.50 -7.60
N THR A 944 38.00 -0.10 -6.33
CA THR A 944 39.15 0.63 -5.76
C THR A 944 40.16 -0.26 -5.04
N ALA A 945 39.89 -1.57 -4.93
CA ALA A 945 40.82 -2.55 -4.35
C ALA A 945 42.21 -2.47 -5.01
N ALA A 946 43.27 -2.72 -4.24
CA ALA A 946 44.64 -2.64 -4.75
C ALA A 946 44.87 -3.64 -5.90
N GLU A 947 44.42 -4.87 -5.73
CA GLU A 947 44.49 -5.92 -6.73
C GLU A 947 43.19 -6.01 -7.56
N TRP A 948 43.33 -6.28 -8.85
CA TRP A 948 42.19 -6.53 -9.75
C TRP A 948 42.48 -7.75 -10.61
N THR A 949 41.81 -8.85 -10.30
CA THR A 949 42.05 -10.17 -10.90
C THR A 949 41.04 -10.54 -11.98
N ARG A 950 40.09 -9.64 -12.29
CA ARG A 950 39.06 -9.87 -13.31
C ARG A 950 39.65 -9.78 -14.73
N LYS A 951 39.04 -10.49 -15.67
CA LYS A 951 39.45 -10.53 -17.09
C LYS A 951 38.99 -9.33 -17.92
N TYR A 952 38.26 -8.40 -17.31
CA TYR A 952 37.81 -7.13 -17.88
C TYR A 952 38.32 -5.97 -17.04
N SER A 953 38.27 -4.73 -17.54
CA SER A 953 38.84 -3.58 -16.84
C SER A 953 37.93 -3.03 -15.75
N ARG A 954 38.49 -2.22 -14.83
CA ARG A 954 37.72 -1.47 -13.84
C ARG A 954 36.79 -0.44 -14.48
N GLU A 955 37.21 0.16 -15.60
CA GLU A 955 36.35 1.06 -16.37
C GLU A 955 35.13 0.31 -16.93
N GLN A 956 35.34 -0.89 -17.49
CA GLN A 956 34.22 -1.73 -17.93
C GLN A 956 33.33 -2.13 -16.76
N ALA A 957 33.87 -2.40 -15.58
CA ALA A 957 33.09 -2.73 -14.40
C ALA A 957 32.17 -1.57 -13.95
N ALA A 958 32.74 -0.39 -13.73
CA ALA A 958 32.10 0.70 -12.98
C ALA A 958 31.62 1.88 -13.83
N PHE A 959 32.19 2.06 -15.02
CA PHE A 959 31.92 3.17 -15.92
C PHE A 959 31.63 2.70 -17.35
N PRO A 960 30.74 1.70 -17.55
CA PRO A 960 30.60 1.01 -18.84
C PRO A 960 29.96 1.85 -19.96
N ALA A 961 29.51 3.07 -19.67
CA ALA A 961 28.66 3.85 -20.55
C ALA A 961 29.19 5.28 -20.78
N PRO A 962 28.87 5.90 -21.93
CA PRO A 962 29.37 7.24 -22.28
C PRO A 962 29.01 8.35 -21.28
N TRP A 963 27.87 8.24 -20.57
CA TRP A 963 27.43 9.25 -19.60
C TRP A 963 28.21 9.26 -18.28
N HIS A 964 29.05 8.25 -18.03
CA HIS A 964 29.98 8.23 -16.89
C HIS A 964 31.25 9.09 -17.13
N GLN A 965 31.28 9.86 -18.22
CA GLN A 965 32.28 10.91 -18.55
C GLN A 965 33.74 10.49 -18.29
N GLY A 966 34.13 9.30 -18.74
CA GLY A 966 35.49 8.78 -18.56
C GLY A 966 35.88 8.56 -17.09
N GLY A 967 34.91 8.18 -16.24
CA GLY A 967 35.11 7.91 -14.82
C GLY A 967 35.03 9.15 -13.92
N LYS A 968 34.79 10.35 -14.47
CA LYS A 968 34.62 11.58 -13.68
C LYS A 968 33.37 11.56 -12.81
N ASN A 969 32.34 10.82 -13.21
CA ASN A 969 31.12 10.64 -12.45
C ASN A 969 30.58 9.21 -12.59
N LYS A 970 29.99 8.70 -11.50
CA LYS A 970 29.07 7.56 -11.52
C LYS A 970 27.71 8.05 -11.04
N THR A 971 26.64 7.62 -11.70
CA THR A 971 25.27 7.99 -11.31
C THR A 971 24.89 7.41 -9.95
N TYR A 972 25.34 6.17 -9.66
CA TYR A 972 25.02 5.45 -8.43
C TYR A 972 26.04 4.32 -8.16
N TRP A 973 26.33 4.05 -6.88
CA TRP A 973 27.17 2.93 -6.46
C TRP A 973 26.35 1.89 -5.70
N PRO A 974 26.28 0.63 -6.18
CA PRO A 974 25.70 -0.46 -5.40
C PRO A 974 26.45 -0.61 -4.06
N PRO A 975 25.76 -0.56 -2.90
CA PRO A 975 26.40 -0.70 -1.59
C PRO A 975 26.93 -2.10 -1.29
N VAL A 976 26.38 -3.14 -1.92
CA VAL A 976 26.78 -4.55 -1.74
C VAL A 976 26.96 -5.25 -3.08
N GLY A 977 27.72 -6.34 -3.10
CA GLY A 977 27.80 -7.24 -4.26
C GLY A 977 26.51 -8.04 -4.42
N ARG A 978 26.50 -8.98 -5.38
CA ARG A 978 25.33 -9.85 -5.62
C ARG A 978 24.94 -10.61 -4.36
N VAL A 979 23.69 -10.49 -3.92
CA VAL A 979 23.19 -11.13 -2.69
C VAL A 979 22.94 -12.63 -2.91
N ASP A 980 23.37 -13.48 -1.98
CA ASP A 980 23.05 -14.90 -1.99
C ASP A 980 21.62 -15.16 -1.47
N ASN A 981 20.70 -15.44 -2.38
CA ASN A 981 19.31 -15.72 -2.07
C ASN A 981 19.12 -17.06 -1.32
N VAL A 982 19.93 -18.07 -1.61
CA VAL A 982 19.80 -19.43 -1.05
C VAL A 982 20.39 -19.50 0.35
N HIS A 983 21.51 -18.80 0.59
CA HIS A 983 22.13 -18.73 1.90
C HIS A 983 21.16 -18.16 2.95
N GLY A 984 20.52 -17.02 2.67
CA GLY A 984 19.59 -16.38 3.60
C GLY A 984 18.38 -17.25 3.94
N ASP A 985 17.78 -17.92 2.96
CA ASP A 985 16.64 -18.81 3.21
C ASP A 985 17.03 -20.08 4.02
N ARG A 986 18.29 -20.53 3.94
CA ARG A 986 18.81 -21.66 4.74
C ARG A 986 19.17 -21.29 6.18
N HIS A 987 19.56 -20.04 6.43
CA HIS A 987 20.00 -19.54 7.75
C HIS A 987 19.00 -18.55 8.37
N LEU A 988 17.70 -18.71 8.04
CA LEU A 988 16.65 -17.76 8.38
C LEU A 988 16.57 -17.39 9.88
N VAL A 989 16.84 -18.33 10.79
CA VAL A 989 16.74 -18.13 12.25
C VAL A 989 17.84 -17.21 12.77
N ASP A 990 19.06 -17.34 12.22
CA ASP A 990 20.18 -16.45 12.56
C ASP A 990 20.03 -15.08 11.86
N ALA A 991 19.13 -15.01 10.87
CA ALA A 991 18.95 -13.89 9.95
C ALA A 991 17.82 -12.91 10.30
N THR A 992 16.97 -13.21 11.30
CA THR A 992 15.83 -12.33 11.68
C THR A 992 16.16 -11.30 12.75
N CYS A 993 17.38 -11.31 13.31
CA CYS A 993 17.73 -10.50 14.47
C CYS A 993 19.14 -9.89 14.43
N THR A 994 19.64 -9.41 13.27
CA THR A 994 20.55 -8.23 13.10
C THR A 994 21.65 -8.39 12.04
N ILE A 995 21.96 -7.29 11.33
CA ILE A 995 23.33 -7.00 10.87
C ILE A 995 23.97 -6.19 12.00
N ALA A 996 25.02 -6.73 12.61
CA ALA A 996 25.80 -6.03 13.63
C ALA A 996 26.56 -4.86 13.01
#